data_AF-A0A974B3S0-F1
#
_entry.id   AF-A0A974B3S0-F1
#
_cell.length_a   1.000
_cell.length_b   1.000
_cell.length_c   1.000
_cell.angle_alpha   90.00
_cell.angle_beta   90.00
_cell.angle_gamma   90.00
#
_symmetry.space_group_name_H-M   'P 1'
#
loop_
_entity.id
_entity.type
_entity.pdbx_description
1 polymer ?
#
loop_
_entity_poly.entity_id
_entity_poly.type
_entity_poly.pdbx_seq_one_letter_code
_entity_poly.pdbx_strand_id
1 'polypeptide(L)'
;QLIAQATGQLVICSPRIHYQTLRRHLPALEDAVRRDVRLVLLWGAADRDRDEEFDDRTRNALEDLQRLGGKAGATQVVLPVTSTRTHAKLVVTDHTTALVTSAAPLSGAGERSSVGLLLEQPGDDSPVITELLDWVRASVPSYEHSRLLRVRAADFRTTDSRMAGAPAREPARKREELPEPAVEAPAEDPSVEASALELWVSGWTGYLRLVQARLAARQLPAARLVTDATHRTLFRIALSRARRRLVIASDGLAAEIVDTGLVGALRARLGEGVEVTLVLPDATHPVGDRRQYGEARQRLQDLLADFPGRLRLVEGANRAALLVWDDEAVVGSFNYLAFDGRYGRHRLASELSVRVSGAAAADAVARAAGAAGMPAAPDTGPDATAALPPTGAAHASAQRLLHAYAEQGAADPRLVAQVLGAAEDPWQLLELLGGPGPEDLVAVVAARCLADHRDGGQDGRAGRWQRWLIRHCWKTGQFVEAAVLRLGLHDAGFRPRARTAVLGAARAAHHPGAVAAVLEELVLEEGLSAGERVVATLGACSLLLLTGDPSGHEVLEVVRRQLDTPWREFAERVDAYWQAAYLPMPLELIRVSLDGSRREHERASLWEELEQRLAHARAMTFASPVSTRTHHALFNTPSGAFAELGRIVA
;
A
#
# COMPACT_ATOMS: atom_id res chain seq x y z
N GLN A 1 -39.73 -1.86 21.31
CA GLN A 1 -39.33 -0.62 20.62
C GLN A 1 -39.15 -0.85 19.12
N LEU A 2 -38.20 -1.68 18.68
CA LEU A 2 -37.97 -1.99 17.25
C LEU A 2 -39.24 -2.32 16.45
N ILE A 3 -40.10 -3.20 16.99
CA ILE A 3 -41.39 -3.57 16.36
C ILE A 3 -42.27 -2.33 16.10
N ALA A 4 -42.32 -1.40 17.04
CA ALA A 4 -43.13 -0.18 16.93
C ALA A 4 -42.52 0.83 15.94
N GLN A 5 -41.19 0.83 15.79
CA GLN A 5 -40.47 1.72 14.87
C GLN A 5 -40.54 1.25 13.41
N ALA A 6 -40.88 -0.01 13.15
CA ALA A 6 -41.01 -0.52 11.78
C ALA A 6 -42.08 0.24 11.00
N THR A 7 -41.73 0.67 9.79
CA THR A 7 -42.64 1.42 8.89
C THR A 7 -42.94 0.69 7.59
N GLY A 8 -42.04 -0.17 7.11
CA GLY A 8 -42.22 -0.90 5.86
C GLY A 8 -41.99 -2.41 5.96
N GLN A 9 -40.98 -2.86 6.71
CA GLN A 9 -40.70 -4.27 6.96
C GLN A 9 -40.12 -4.49 8.35
N LEU A 10 -40.57 -5.56 8.99
CA LEU A 10 -39.99 -6.07 10.23
C LEU A 10 -39.58 -7.52 9.99
N VAL A 11 -38.29 -7.81 10.12
CA VAL A 11 -37.76 -9.17 10.05
C VAL A 11 -37.42 -9.64 11.45
N ILE A 12 -37.88 -10.83 11.84
CA ILE A 12 -37.48 -11.49 13.08
C ILE A 12 -37.01 -12.90 12.73
N CYS A 13 -35.73 -13.16 13.02
CA CYS A 13 -35.15 -14.49 12.98
C CYS A 13 -35.03 -15.02 14.41
N SER A 14 -35.74 -16.11 14.71
CA SER A 14 -35.73 -16.75 16.01
C SER A 14 -35.74 -18.27 15.82
N PRO A 15 -34.69 -19.01 16.26
CA PRO A 15 -34.57 -20.44 15.98
C PRO A 15 -35.76 -21.24 16.49
N ARG A 16 -36.33 -20.80 17.62
CA ARG A 16 -37.57 -21.31 18.19
C ARG A 16 -38.54 -20.16 18.44
N ILE A 17 -39.84 -20.43 18.38
CA ILE A 17 -40.89 -19.47 18.75
C ILE A 17 -41.75 -20.15 19.80
N HIS A 18 -41.88 -19.54 20.97
CA HIS A 18 -42.71 -20.06 22.06
C HIS A 18 -43.87 -19.10 22.33
N TYR A 19 -45.08 -19.66 22.43
CA TYR A 19 -46.31 -18.89 22.64
C TYR A 19 -46.21 -17.91 23.82
N GLN A 20 -45.61 -18.31 24.94
CA GLN A 20 -45.47 -17.43 26.12
C GLN A 20 -44.70 -16.14 25.83
N THR A 21 -43.65 -16.22 25.00
CA THR A 21 -42.85 -15.05 24.61
C THR A 21 -43.52 -14.31 23.46
N LEU A 22 -44.02 -15.03 22.45
CA LEU A 22 -44.76 -14.46 21.33
C LEU A 22 -45.95 -13.63 21.82
N ARG A 23 -46.75 -14.14 22.77
CA ARG A 23 -47.93 -13.46 23.35
C ARG A 23 -47.61 -12.08 23.92
N ARG A 24 -46.40 -11.88 24.47
CA ARG A 24 -45.97 -10.58 25.01
C ARG A 24 -45.74 -9.54 23.90
N HIS A 25 -45.45 -10.00 22.68
CA HIS A 25 -45.19 -9.16 21.52
C HIS A 25 -46.36 -9.10 20.54
N LEU A 26 -47.35 -10.00 20.64
CA LEU A 26 -48.53 -10.03 19.76
C LEU A 26 -49.21 -8.67 19.59
N PRO A 27 -49.51 -7.87 20.65
CA PRO A 27 -50.15 -6.57 20.45
C PRO A 27 -49.36 -5.62 19.54
N ALA A 28 -48.03 -5.61 19.66
CA ALA A 28 -47.16 -4.77 18.85
C ALA A 28 -46.99 -5.32 17.41
N LEU A 29 -46.98 -6.65 17.26
CA LEU A 29 -46.94 -7.29 15.94
C LEU A 29 -48.25 -7.07 15.18
N GLU A 30 -49.40 -7.22 15.85
CA GLU A 30 -50.71 -6.92 15.27
C GLU A 30 -50.82 -5.44 14.87
N ASP A 31 -50.34 -4.52 15.70
CA ASP A 31 -50.28 -3.10 15.36
C ASP A 31 -49.41 -2.85 14.11
N ALA A 32 -48.24 -3.47 14.02
CA ALA A 32 -47.40 -3.38 12.83
C ALA A 32 -48.12 -3.88 11.55
N VAL A 33 -48.82 -5.01 11.62
CA VAL A 33 -49.64 -5.52 10.49
C VAL A 33 -50.76 -4.54 10.13
N ARG A 34 -51.45 -3.94 11.12
CA ARG A 34 -52.48 -2.91 10.86
C ARG A 34 -51.90 -1.64 10.22
N ARG A 35 -50.64 -1.31 10.49
CA ARG A 35 -49.89 -0.18 9.87
C ARG A 35 -49.30 -0.50 8.50
N ASP A 36 -49.68 -1.62 7.90
CA ASP A 36 -49.17 -2.13 6.64
C ASP A 36 -47.67 -2.50 6.63
N VAL A 37 -47.10 -2.80 7.79
CA VAL A 37 -45.72 -3.29 7.88
C VAL A 37 -45.67 -4.76 7.47
N ARG A 38 -44.77 -5.09 6.55
CA ARG A 38 -44.49 -6.49 6.19
C ARG A 38 -43.74 -7.19 7.31
N LEU A 39 -44.35 -8.19 7.94
CA LEU A 39 -43.72 -9.03 8.95
C LEU A 39 -43.09 -10.26 8.29
N VAL A 40 -41.81 -10.51 8.54
CA VAL A 40 -41.08 -11.68 8.04
C VAL A 40 -40.53 -12.46 9.22
N LEU A 41 -40.97 -13.71 9.39
CA LEU A 41 -40.59 -14.56 10.51
C LEU A 41 -39.77 -15.75 10.02
N LEU A 42 -38.50 -15.81 10.37
CA LEU A 42 -37.62 -16.96 10.11
C LEU A 42 -37.52 -17.79 11.38
N TRP A 43 -37.71 -19.10 11.24
CA TRP A 43 -37.79 -20.03 12.36
C TRP A 43 -37.21 -21.41 12.02
N GLY A 44 -36.97 -22.20 13.07
CA GLY A 44 -36.57 -23.59 13.00
C GLY A 44 -35.09 -23.80 13.30
N ALA A 45 -34.79 -24.43 14.44
CA ALA A 45 -33.45 -24.87 14.82
C ALA A 45 -33.11 -26.17 14.08
N ALA A 46 -31.82 -26.40 13.77
CA ALA A 46 -31.42 -27.59 13.01
C ALA A 46 -31.14 -28.82 13.88
N ASP A 47 -31.30 -28.73 15.20
CA ASP A 47 -30.71 -29.70 16.11
C ASP A 47 -31.44 -31.06 16.13
N ARG A 48 -32.73 -31.17 15.74
CA ARG A 48 -33.48 -32.45 15.67
C ARG A 48 -34.71 -32.37 14.76
N ASP A 49 -35.03 -33.47 14.05
CA ASP A 49 -36.25 -33.64 13.23
C ASP A 49 -37.57 -33.44 14.02
N ARG A 50 -37.53 -33.42 15.36
CA ARG A 50 -38.71 -33.26 16.24
C ARG A 50 -39.09 -31.81 16.56
N ASP A 51 -38.23 -30.83 16.24
CA ASP A 51 -38.47 -29.40 16.52
C ASP A 51 -38.93 -28.62 15.28
N GLU A 52 -39.35 -29.33 14.21
CA GLU A 52 -39.80 -28.72 12.96
C GLU A 52 -41.26 -28.24 12.98
N GLU A 53 -41.97 -28.34 14.12
CA GLU A 53 -43.36 -27.94 14.22
C GLU A 53 -43.61 -26.97 15.38
N PHE A 54 -44.47 -25.98 15.12
CA PHE A 54 -45.01 -25.13 16.18
C PHE A 54 -46.00 -25.89 17.05
N ASP A 55 -46.01 -25.61 18.35
CA ASP A 55 -47.13 -25.99 19.21
C ASP A 55 -48.42 -25.32 18.73
N ASP A 56 -49.57 -25.95 18.97
CA ASP A 56 -50.87 -25.50 18.45
C ASP A 56 -51.19 -24.05 18.82
N ARG A 57 -50.79 -23.58 20.01
CA ARG A 57 -51.04 -22.19 20.44
C ARG A 57 -50.18 -21.21 19.66
N THR A 58 -48.91 -21.52 19.46
CA THR A 58 -48.01 -20.72 18.63
C THR A 58 -48.51 -20.69 17.19
N ARG A 59 -48.89 -21.84 16.62
CA ARG A 59 -49.44 -21.95 15.27
C ARG A 59 -50.69 -21.09 15.09
N ASN A 60 -51.69 -21.26 15.95
CA ASN A 60 -52.94 -20.50 15.89
C ASN A 60 -52.69 -18.98 15.98
N ALA A 61 -51.79 -18.54 16.86
CA ALA A 61 -51.47 -17.12 16.99
C ALA A 61 -50.79 -16.52 15.73
N LEU A 62 -49.92 -17.30 15.08
CA LEU A 62 -49.28 -16.89 13.82
C LEU A 62 -50.28 -16.89 12.65
N GLU A 63 -51.19 -17.85 12.60
CA GLU A 63 -52.29 -17.86 11.62
C GLU A 63 -53.26 -16.68 11.84
N ASP A 64 -53.57 -16.33 13.09
CA ASP A 64 -54.39 -15.17 13.41
C ASP A 64 -53.73 -13.87 12.95
N LEU A 65 -52.40 -13.74 13.11
CA LEU A 65 -51.62 -12.63 12.54
C LEU A 65 -51.71 -12.58 11.00
N GLN A 66 -51.63 -13.73 10.33
CA GLN A 66 -51.80 -13.80 8.87
C GLN A 66 -53.23 -13.40 8.46
N ARG A 67 -54.26 -13.84 9.18
CA ARG A 67 -55.66 -13.48 8.88
C ARG A 67 -55.93 -11.99 9.10
N LEU A 68 -55.24 -11.35 10.04
CA LEU A 68 -55.38 -9.91 10.32
C LEU A 68 -55.01 -9.04 9.10
N GLY A 69 -54.08 -9.48 8.25
CA GLY A 69 -53.72 -8.80 7.01
C GLY A 69 -54.75 -8.92 5.87
N GLY A 70 -55.90 -9.58 6.12
CA GLY A 70 -56.99 -9.71 5.15
C GLY A 70 -56.56 -10.41 3.86
N LYS A 71 -56.99 -9.87 2.71
CA LYS A 71 -56.65 -10.44 1.38
C LYS A 71 -55.15 -10.42 1.06
N ALA A 72 -54.38 -9.55 1.71
CA ALA A 72 -52.92 -9.46 1.59
C ALA A 72 -52.19 -10.22 2.70
N GLY A 73 -52.89 -10.91 3.59
CA GLY A 73 -52.33 -11.54 4.79
C GLY A 73 -51.12 -12.43 4.53
N ALA A 74 -51.17 -13.26 3.48
CA ALA A 74 -50.08 -14.15 3.10
C ALA A 74 -48.84 -13.43 2.52
N THR A 75 -49.00 -12.22 1.98
CA THR A 75 -47.88 -11.42 1.43
C THR A 75 -47.39 -10.35 2.41
N GLN A 76 -48.19 -10.05 3.44
CA GLN A 76 -47.88 -9.12 4.51
C GLN A 76 -47.21 -9.82 5.70
N VAL A 77 -47.65 -11.03 6.07
CA VAL A 77 -47.03 -11.86 7.12
C VAL A 77 -46.38 -13.09 6.47
N VAL A 78 -45.09 -12.95 6.16
CA VAL A 78 -44.26 -13.97 5.53
C VAL A 78 -43.75 -14.93 6.59
N LEU A 79 -44.39 -16.11 6.65
CA LEU A 79 -44.00 -17.22 7.50
C LEU A 79 -43.71 -18.44 6.59
N PRO A 80 -42.44 -18.84 6.42
CA PRO A 80 -42.10 -20.05 5.67
C PRO A 80 -42.79 -21.27 6.27
N VAL A 81 -43.39 -22.09 5.42
CA VAL A 81 -44.03 -23.36 5.82
C VAL A 81 -42.97 -24.37 6.29
N THR A 82 -41.80 -24.33 5.67
CA THR A 82 -40.65 -25.16 6.04
C THR A 82 -39.70 -24.40 6.95
N SER A 83 -39.15 -25.13 7.93
CA SER A 83 -38.05 -24.66 8.78
C SER A 83 -36.94 -24.05 7.93
N THR A 84 -36.50 -22.86 8.32
CA THR A 84 -35.34 -22.18 7.71
C THR A 84 -34.01 -22.78 8.18
N ARG A 85 -34.04 -23.70 9.16
CA ARG A 85 -32.87 -24.38 9.74
C ARG A 85 -31.78 -23.36 10.09
N THR A 86 -32.10 -22.41 10.96
CA THR A 86 -31.20 -21.33 11.34
C THR A 86 -31.11 -21.20 12.85
N HIS A 87 -29.90 -20.95 13.34
CA HIS A 87 -29.64 -20.60 14.74
C HIS A 87 -29.51 -19.09 14.93
N ALA A 88 -29.60 -18.32 13.84
CA ALA A 88 -29.53 -16.88 13.84
C ALA A 88 -30.62 -16.25 14.72
N LYS A 89 -30.24 -15.16 15.39
CA LYS A 89 -31.08 -14.42 16.35
C LYS A 89 -30.97 -12.95 15.98
N LEU A 90 -31.94 -12.49 15.20
CA LEU A 90 -31.87 -11.22 14.49
C LEU A 90 -33.23 -10.54 14.52
N VAL A 91 -33.25 -9.23 14.68
CA VAL A 91 -34.40 -8.38 14.37
C VAL A 91 -33.94 -7.27 13.44
N VAL A 92 -34.53 -7.12 12.25
CA VAL A 92 -34.28 -6.00 11.34
C VAL A 92 -35.52 -5.16 11.21
N THR A 93 -35.37 -3.85 11.37
CA THR A 93 -36.41 -2.85 11.20
C THR A 93 -36.06 -2.02 9.98
N ASP A 94 -36.85 -2.17 8.92
CA ASP A 94 -36.63 -1.54 7.63
C ASP A 94 -35.22 -1.78 7.07
N HIS A 95 -34.56 -0.74 6.55
CA HIS A 95 -33.15 -0.77 6.09
C HIS A 95 -32.21 0.04 7.00
N THR A 96 -32.70 0.44 8.19
CA THR A 96 -32.07 1.48 9.03
C THR A 96 -31.57 0.95 10.36
N THR A 97 -32.22 -0.09 10.92
CA THR A 97 -31.87 -0.62 12.23
C THR A 97 -31.88 -2.14 12.27
N ALA A 98 -30.86 -2.74 12.89
CA ALA A 98 -30.82 -4.19 13.13
C ALA A 98 -30.31 -4.52 14.53
N LEU A 99 -30.89 -5.53 15.17
CA LEU A 99 -30.41 -6.12 16.42
C LEU A 99 -29.95 -7.54 16.17
N VAL A 100 -28.65 -7.79 16.27
CA VAL A 100 -28.05 -9.13 16.24
C VAL A 100 -27.67 -9.50 17.67
N THR A 101 -28.14 -10.65 18.16
CA THR A 101 -28.01 -10.98 19.58
C THR A 101 -27.76 -12.46 19.81
N SER A 102 -27.30 -12.82 21.01
CA SER A 102 -27.21 -14.21 21.44
C SER A 102 -28.51 -14.75 22.05
N ALA A 103 -29.50 -13.88 22.31
CA ALA A 103 -30.83 -14.26 22.80
C ALA A 103 -31.85 -14.44 21.66
N ALA A 104 -32.58 -15.55 21.67
CA ALA A 104 -33.62 -15.77 20.68
C ALA A 104 -34.82 -14.83 20.93
N PRO A 105 -35.17 -13.93 19.99
CA PRO A 105 -36.14 -12.87 20.23
C PRO A 105 -37.53 -13.38 20.66
N LEU A 106 -37.94 -14.55 20.19
CA LEU A 106 -39.28 -15.11 20.43
C LEU A 106 -39.27 -16.44 21.21
N SER A 107 -38.12 -16.88 21.75
CA SER A 107 -38.06 -18.08 22.61
C SER A 107 -37.96 -17.76 24.11
N GLY A 108 -37.75 -16.49 24.47
CA GLY A 108 -37.58 -16.06 25.85
C GLY A 108 -36.15 -16.29 26.36
N ALA A 109 -35.59 -15.29 27.03
CA ALA A 109 -34.22 -15.35 27.54
C ALA A 109 -34.08 -16.11 28.89
N GLY A 110 -35.17 -16.29 29.64
CA GLY A 110 -35.07 -16.58 31.07
C GLY A 110 -34.37 -15.42 31.81
N GLU A 111 -33.92 -15.63 33.05
CA GLU A 111 -33.10 -14.66 33.80
C GLU A 111 -31.62 -14.64 33.36
N ARG A 112 -31.27 -15.33 32.28
CA ARG A 112 -29.88 -15.46 31.84
C ARG A 112 -29.44 -14.24 31.04
N SER A 113 -28.23 -13.75 31.31
CA SER A 113 -27.59 -12.64 30.61
C SER A 113 -27.27 -13.02 29.15
N SER A 114 -27.65 -12.13 28.24
CA SER A 114 -27.34 -12.22 26.81
C SER A 114 -26.78 -10.90 26.32
N VAL A 115 -26.01 -10.95 25.24
CA VAL A 115 -25.43 -9.75 24.62
C VAL A 115 -26.01 -9.57 23.22
N GLY A 116 -26.16 -8.33 22.78
CA GLY A 116 -26.57 -8.00 21.43
C GLY A 116 -25.93 -6.71 20.95
N LEU A 117 -25.87 -6.57 19.62
CA LEU A 117 -25.45 -5.37 18.91
C LEU A 117 -26.67 -4.74 18.26
N LEU A 118 -27.00 -3.54 18.70
CA LEU A 118 -27.94 -2.66 18.00
C LEU A 118 -27.14 -1.85 16.97
N LEU A 119 -27.40 -2.12 15.70
CA LEU A 119 -26.81 -1.44 14.55
C LEU A 119 -27.78 -0.37 14.09
N GLU A 120 -27.35 0.89 14.17
CA GLU A 120 -28.05 2.05 13.66
C GLU A 120 -27.09 2.83 12.79
N GLN A 121 -27.49 3.14 11.56
CA GLN A 121 -26.71 4.03 10.72
C GLN A 121 -27.50 5.30 10.43
N PRO A 122 -26.94 6.49 10.72
CA PRO A 122 -27.53 7.74 10.26
C PRO A 122 -27.43 7.83 8.73
N GLY A 123 -28.56 7.92 8.03
CA GLY A 123 -28.65 8.07 6.58
C GLY A 123 -29.47 7.00 5.88
N ASP A 124 -29.49 7.04 4.54
CA ASP A 124 -30.39 6.26 3.69
C ASP A 124 -29.91 4.83 3.38
N ASP A 125 -28.64 4.47 3.62
CA ASP A 125 -28.14 3.13 3.25
C ASP A 125 -27.09 2.62 4.23
N SER A 126 -27.36 1.47 4.84
CA SER A 126 -26.40 0.78 5.69
C SER A 126 -25.94 -0.53 5.05
N PRO A 127 -24.68 -0.60 4.56
CA PRO A 127 -24.19 -1.81 3.88
C PRO A 127 -24.33 -3.08 4.71
N VAL A 128 -24.10 -3.01 6.04
CA VAL A 128 -24.23 -4.18 6.91
C VAL A 128 -25.69 -4.62 7.10
N ILE A 129 -26.64 -3.68 7.14
CA ILE A 129 -28.07 -4.01 7.25
C ILE A 129 -28.58 -4.55 5.92
N THR A 130 -28.14 -3.99 4.80
CA THR A 130 -28.39 -4.52 3.46
C THR A 130 -27.83 -5.95 3.32
N GLU A 131 -26.59 -6.21 3.76
CA GLU A 131 -26.00 -7.56 3.80
C GLU A 131 -26.83 -8.51 4.69
N LEU A 132 -27.30 -8.05 5.84
CA LEU A 132 -28.17 -8.83 6.72
C LEU A 132 -29.48 -9.20 6.03
N LEU A 133 -30.16 -8.24 5.40
CA LEU A 133 -31.41 -8.47 4.66
C LEU A 133 -31.22 -9.39 3.46
N ASP A 134 -30.10 -9.27 2.74
CA ASP A 134 -29.73 -10.17 1.64
C ASP A 134 -29.53 -11.60 2.16
N TRP A 135 -28.87 -11.76 3.31
CA TRP A 135 -28.74 -13.05 3.97
C TRP A 135 -30.10 -13.63 4.40
N VAL A 136 -31.00 -12.82 4.96
CA VAL A 136 -32.36 -13.26 5.30
C VAL A 136 -33.07 -13.74 4.04
N ARG A 137 -33.01 -12.96 2.95
CA ARG A 137 -33.60 -13.31 1.66
C ARG A 137 -33.07 -14.64 1.11
N ALA A 138 -31.79 -14.91 1.23
CA ALA A 138 -31.17 -16.16 0.82
C ALA A 138 -31.52 -17.35 1.75
N SER A 139 -31.83 -17.07 3.01
CA SER A 139 -32.14 -18.09 4.03
C SER A 139 -33.59 -18.56 3.98
N VAL A 140 -34.50 -17.80 3.35
CA VAL A 140 -35.90 -18.20 3.17
C VAL A 140 -35.99 -19.35 2.14
N PRO A 141 -36.50 -20.55 2.51
CA PRO A 141 -36.51 -21.71 1.63
C PRO A 141 -37.39 -21.57 0.38
N SER A 142 -38.49 -20.82 0.47
CA SER A 142 -39.42 -20.61 -0.63
C SER A 142 -39.02 -19.38 -1.46
N TYR A 143 -38.86 -19.58 -2.77
CA TYR A 143 -38.60 -18.49 -3.71
C TYR A 143 -39.72 -17.44 -3.73
N GLU A 144 -40.96 -17.86 -3.51
CA GLU A 144 -42.13 -16.95 -3.45
C GLU A 144 -42.07 -16.05 -2.21
N HIS A 145 -41.67 -16.58 -1.06
CA HIS A 145 -41.47 -15.78 0.14
C HIS A 145 -40.22 -14.90 0.01
N SER A 146 -39.12 -15.45 -0.51
CA SER A 146 -37.85 -14.74 -0.69
C SER A 146 -38.00 -13.48 -1.55
N ARG A 147 -38.78 -13.52 -2.64
CA ARG A 147 -38.99 -12.33 -3.50
C ARG A 147 -39.81 -11.22 -2.85
N LEU A 148 -40.52 -11.50 -1.76
CA LEU A 148 -41.30 -10.50 -1.01
C LEU A 148 -40.39 -9.68 -0.09
N LEU A 149 -39.16 -10.10 0.18
CA LEU A 149 -38.27 -9.35 1.07
C LEU A 149 -37.71 -8.13 0.35
N ARG A 150 -37.88 -6.97 0.99
CA ARG A 150 -37.21 -5.72 0.65
C ARG A 150 -35.81 -5.74 1.24
N VAL A 151 -34.81 -5.40 0.44
CA VAL A 151 -33.40 -5.44 0.85
C VAL A 151 -32.77 -4.07 0.75
N ARG A 152 -32.92 -3.38 -0.39
CA ARG A 152 -32.26 -2.10 -0.65
C ARG A 152 -33.14 -0.96 -0.16
N ALA A 153 -32.55 0.14 0.26
CA ALA A 153 -33.28 1.36 0.66
C ALA A 153 -34.35 1.79 -0.36
N ALA A 154 -34.07 1.67 -1.66
CA ALA A 154 -35.00 1.99 -2.74
C ALA A 154 -36.25 1.09 -2.80
N ASP A 155 -36.20 -0.11 -2.21
CA ASP A 155 -37.34 -1.04 -2.09
C ASP A 155 -38.33 -0.58 -1.02
N PHE A 156 -37.87 0.24 -0.06
CA PHE A 156 -38.67 0.79 1.05
C PHE A 156 -39.34 2.12 0.70
N ARG A 157 -38.91 2.80 -0.37
CA ARG A 157 -39.54 4.04 -0.83
C ARG A 157 -40.92 3.73 -1.43
N THR A 158 -41.96 4.39 -0.92
CA THR A 158 -43.33 4.32 -1.46
C THR A 158 -43.38 4.82 -2.89
N THR A 159 -44.37 4.37 -3.67
CA THR A 159 -44.55 4.73 -5.08
C THR A 159 -44.68 6.24 -5.27
N ASP A 160 -45.26 6.96 -4.31
CA ASP A 160 -45.38 8.43 -4.32
C ASP A 160 -44.02 9.14 -4.16
N SER A 161 -43.13 8.61 -3.32
CA SER A 161 -41.77 9.14 -3.13
C SER A 161 -40.81 8.80 -4.27
N ARG A 162 -41.17 7.90 -5.20
CA ARG A 162 -40.37 7.62 -6.42
C ARG A 162 -40.52 8.70 -7.49
N MET A 163 -41.61 9.46 -7.48
CA MET A 163 -41.84 10.57 -8.43
C MET A 163 -41.22 11.89 -7.96
N ALA A 164 -40.99 12.05 -6.66
CA ALA A 164 -40.25 13.19 -6.11
C ALA A 164 -38.75 12.97 -6.33
N GLY A 165 -38.26 13.36 -7.52
CA GLY A 165 -36.86 13.60 -7.88
C GLY A 165 -35.81 12.68 -7.26
N ALA A 166 -35.24 11.77 -8.06
CA ALA A 166 -34.10 10.96 -7.65
C ALA A 166 -33.04 11.84 -6.95
N PRO A 167 -32.66 11.56 -5.70
CA PRO A 167 -31.65 12.35 -5.00
C PRO A 167 -30.40 12.38 -5.86
N ALA A 168 -29.81 13.57 -6.01
CA ALA A 168 -28.57 13.76 -6.74
C ALA A 168 -27.60 12.67 -6.30
N ARG A 169 -27.23 11.79 -7.25
CA ARG A 169 -26.32 10.67 -7.03
C ARG A 169 -25.09 11.28 -6.35
N GLU A 170 -24.88 10.95 -5.07
CA GLU A 170 -23.69 11.42 -4.33
C GLU A 170 -22.50 11.21 -5.28
N PRO A 171 -21.71 12.26 -5.55
CA PRO A 171 -20.60 12.14 -6.48
C PRO A 171 -19.79 10.95 -6.02
N ALA A 172 -19.65 9.96 -6.91
CA ALA A 172 -18.99 8.70 -6.59
C ALA A 172 -17.71 9.05 -5.85
N ARG A 173 -17.64 8.73 -4.54
CA ARG A 173 -16.48 9.05 -3.70
C ARG A 173 -15.27 8.64 -4.53
N LYS A 174 -14.44 9.61 -4.94
CA LYS A 174 -13.25 9.33 -5.77
C LYS A 174 -12.57 8.15 -5.10
N ARG A 175 -12.60 6.99 -5.75
CA ARG A 175 -11.89 5.81 -5.25
C ARG A 175 -10.44 6.26 -5.19
N GLU A 176 -9.88 6.28 -3.99
CA GLU A 176 -8.44 6.46 -3.85
C GLU A 176 -7.79 5.40 -4.74
N GLU A 177 -7.03 5.85 -5.72
CA GLU A 177 -6.35 4.97 -6.65
C GLU A 177 -5.33 4.16 -5.85
N LEU A 178 -5.40 2.83 -6.00
CA LEU A 178 -4.42 1.95 -5.41
C LEU A 178 -3.06 2.23 -6.07
N PRO A 179 -1.94 2.12 -5.32
CA PRO A 179 -0.62 2.18 -5.92
C PRO A 179 -0.52 1.13 -7.04
N GLU A 180 -0.07 1.55 -8.23
CA GLU A 180 0.11 0.65 -9.37
C GLU A 180 1.23 -0.38 -9.09
N PRO A 181 1.16 -1.61 -9.63
CA PRO A 181 2.19 -2.63 -9.41
C PRO A 181 3.56 -2.18 -9.96
N ALA A 182 4.64 -2.60 -9.28
CA ALA A 182 6.01 -2.47 -9.80
C ALA A 182 6.13 -3.17 -11.17
N VAL A 183 6.96 -2.61 -12.04
CA VAL A 183 7.20 -2.99 -13.45
C VAL A 183 7.04 -4.50 -13.71
N GLU A 184 6.19 -4.89 -14.67
CA GLU A 184 5.92 -6.31 -14.98
C GLU A 184 7.04 -7.00 -15.79
N ALA A 185 7.95 -6.22 -16.38
CA ALA A 185 9.09 -6.73 -17.14
C ALA A 185 10.43 -6.34 -16.46
N PRO A 186 11.42 -7.24 -16.39
CA PRO A 186 12.75 -6.86 -15.91
C PRO A 186 13.30 -5.75 -16.82
N ALA A 187 13.64 -4.61 -16.23
CA ALA A 187 14.31 -3.55 -16.97
C ALA A 187 15.70 -4.05 -17.38
N GLU A 188 16.18 -3.63 -18.55
CA GLU A 188 17.56 -3.95 -18.96
C GLU A 188 18.60 -3.28 -18.03
N ASP A 189 18.21 -2.19 -17.36
CA ASP A 189 19.02 -1.47 -16.37
C ASP A 189 18.59 -1.81 -14.93
N PRO A 190 19.44 -2.53 -14.15
CA PRO A 190 19.16 -2.86 -12.76
C PRO A 190 18.96 -1.65 -11.84
N SER A 191 19.52 -0.49 -12.19
CA SER A 191 19.35 0.72 -11.39
C SER A 191 17.93 1.26 -11.48
N VAL A 192 17.35 1.28 -12.68
CA VAL A 192 15.97 1.73 -12.92
C VAL A 192 14.96 0.79 -12.26
N GLU A 193 15.23 -0.52 -12.28
CA GLU A 193 14.41 -1.51 -11.57
C GLU A 193 14.43 -1.29 -10.05
N ALA A 194 15.60 -1.04 -9.47
CA ALA A 194 15.74 -0.73 -8.05
C ALA A 194 14.98 0.56 -7.67
N SER A 195 15.08 1.61 -8.49
CA SER A 195 14.36 2.86 -8.33
C SER A 195 12.84 2.67 -8.36
N ALA A 196 12.35 1.89 -9.31
CA ALA A 196 10.93 1.58 -9.45
C ALA A 196 10.41 0.77 -8.26
N LEU A 197 11.18 -0.20 -7.77
CA LEU A 197 10.83 -0.98 -6.58
C LEU A 197 10.79 -0.11 -5.32
N GLU A 198 11.79 0.77 -5.12
CA GLU A 198 11.82 1.68 -3.98
C GLU A 198 10.60 2.62 -3.98
N LEU A 199 10.28 3.20 -5.14
CA LEU A 199 9.11 4.06 -5.29
C LEU A 199 7.80 3.29 -5.04
N TRP A 200 7.70 2.05 -5.51
CA TRP A 200 6.55 1.18 -5.28
C TRP A 200 6.35 0.86 -3.80
N VAL A 201 7.41 0.46 -3.09
CA VAL A 201 7.39 0.20 -1.64
C VAL A 201 7.01 1.47 -0.87
N SER A 202 7.58 2.61 -1.26
CA SER A 202 7.25 3.90 -0.65
C SER A 202 5.77 4.26 -0.85
N GLY A 203 5.24 4.04 -2.06
CA GLY A 203 3.82 4.25 -2.39
C GLY A 203 2.88 3.39 -1.55
N TRP A 204 3.15 2.10 -1.41
CA TRP A 204 2.37 1.22 -0.54
C TRP A 204 2.48 1.60 0.94
N THR A 205 3.67 1.98 1.40
CA THR A 205 3.88 2.43 2.78
C THR A 205 3.14 3.73 3.07
N GLY A 206 3.11 4.66 2.11
CA GLY A 206 2.31 5.88 2.17
C GLY A 206 0.82 5.59 2.20
N TYR A 207 0.35 4.71 1.32
CA TYR A 207 -1.05 4.28 1.27
C TYR A 207 -1.49 3.57 2.56
N LEU A 208 -0.66 2.68 3.12
CA LEU A 208 -0.94 2.03 4.40
C LEU A 208 -1.07 3.03 5.53
N ARG A 209 -0.19 4.04 5.60
CA ARG A 209 -0.29 5.14 6.58
C ARG A 209 -1.58 5.93 6.41
N LEU A 210 -1.98 6.22 5.16
CA LEU A 210 -3.24 6.91 4.88
C LEU A 210 -4.45 6.08 5.34
N VAL A 211 -4.48 4.78 5.00
CA VAL A 211 -5.53 3.86 5.44
C VAL A 211 -5.57 3.75 6.96
N GLN A 212 -4.41 3.66 7.61
CA GLN A 212 -4.29 3.64 9.08
C GLN A 212 -4.80 4.94 9.72
N ALA A 213 -4.39 6.11 9.21
CA ALA A 213 -4.87 7.41 9.69
C ALA A 213 -6.39 7.53 9.51
N ARG A 214 -6.93 7.08 8.37
CA ARG A 214 -8.36 7.05 8.11
C ARG A 214 -9.11 6.09 9.01
N LEU A 215 -8.50 4.95 9.35
CA LEU A 215 -9.05 3.99 10.32
C LEU A 215 -9.05 4.56 11.73
N ALA A 216 -7.98 5.24 12.14
CA ALA A 216 -7.82 5.87 13.44
C ALA A 216 -8.76 7.08 13.62
N ALA A 217 -9.01 7.84 12.55
CA ALA A 217 -9.92 8.98 12.56
C ALA A 217 -11.42 8.60 12.55
N ARG A 218 -11.77 7.30 12.51
CA ARG A 218 -13.17 6.87 12.53
C ARG A 218 -13.78 7.14 13.90
N GLN A 219 -14.90 7.86 13.91
CA GLN A 219 -15.70 8.08 15.12
C GLN A 219 -16.61 6.90 15.47
N LEU A 220 -16.92 6.05 14.49
CA LEU A 220 -17.82 4.91 14.64
C LEU A 220 -17.09 3.59 14.33
N PRO A 221 -17.44 2.49 15.02
CA PRO A 221 -16.87 1.18 14.72
C PRO A 221 -17.30 0.70 13.33
N ALA A 222 -16.46 -0.13 12.71
CA ALA A 222 -16.84 -0.80 11.46
C ALA A 222 -17.60 -2.09 11.77
N ALA A 223 -18.70 -2.36 11.06
CA ALA A 223 -19.48 -3.59 11.22
C ALA A 223 -19.44 -4.44 9.94
N ARG A 224 -19.38 -5.77 10.08
CA ARG A 224 -19.34 -6.76 9.00
C ARG A 224 -20.19 -7.98 9.37
N LEU A 225 -20.89 -8.53 8.39
CA LEU A 225 -21.60 -9.79 8.57
C LEU A 225 -20.63 -10.97 8.74
N VAL A 226 -20.96 -11.91 9.62
CA VAL A 226 -20.24 -13.18 9.81
C VAL A 226 -21.23 -14.33 9.73
N THR A 227 -20.96 -15.30 8.87
CA THR A 227 -21.80 -16.49 8.68
C THR A 227 -21.00 -17.78 8.79
N ASP A 228 -21.63 -18.83 9.31
CA ASP A 228 -21.20 -20.22 9.18
C ASP A 228 -19.70 -20.45 9.43
N ALA A 229 -18.98 -20.99 8.43
CA ALA A 229 -17.55 -21.32 8.50
C ALA A 229 -16.64 -20.12 8.82
N THR A 230 -17.07 -18.89 8.54
CA THR A 230 -16.30 -17.68 8.87
C THR A 230 -16.12 -17.53 10.38
N HIS A 231 -17.07 -18.01 11.20
CA HIS A 231 -16.91 -18.02 12.65
C HIS A 231 -15.68 -18.81 13.09
N ARG A 232 -15.46 -20.00 12.52
CA ARG A 232 -14.28 -20.83 12.83
C ARG A 232 -12.98 -20.23 12.34
N THR A 233 -13.00 -19.56 11.19
CA THR A 233 -11.85 -18.81 10.71
C THR A 233 -11.49 -17.65 11.65
N LEU A 234 -12.48 -16.86 12.09
CA LEU A 234 -12.26 -15.78 13.05
C LEU A 234 -11.81 -16.32 14.43
N PHE A 235 -12.34 -17.45 14.87
CA PHE A 235 -11.92 -18.10 16.10
C PHE A 235 -10.43 -18.50 16.06
N ARG A 236 -9.98 -19.12 14.97
CA ARG A 236 -8.55 -19.43 14.75
C ARG A 236 -7.69 -18.17 14.66
N ILE A 237 -8.19 -17.11 14.03
CA ILE A 237 -7.50 -15.81 13.98
C ILE A 237 -7.34 -15.25 15.39
N ALA A 238 -8.40 -15.23 16.20
CA ALA A 238 -8.35 -14.74 17.57
C ALA A 238 -7.35 -15.54 18.42
N LEU A 239 -7.38 -16.87 18.34
CA LEU A 239 -6.43 -17.76 19.04
C LEU A 239 -4.98 -17.58 18.58
N SER A 240 -4.75 -17.20 17.32
CA SER A 240 -3.40 -17.06 16.76
C SER A 240 -2.82 -15.64 16.83
N ARG A 241 -3.68 -14.61 16.87
CA ARG A 241 -3.28 -13.22 16.69
C ARG A 241 -3.63 -12.28 17.85
N ALA A 242 -4.39 -12.73 18.85
CA ALA A 242 -4.62 -11.93 20.04
C ALA A 242 -3.28 -11.53 20.67
N ARG A 243 -3.07 -10.24 20.90
CA ARG A 243 -1.82 -9.70 21.46
C ARG A 243 -1.96 -9.22 22.89
N ARG A 244 -3.16 -8.77 23.28
CA ARG A 244 -3.44 -8.20 24.60
C ARG A 244 -4.48 -9.02 25.33
N ARG A 245 -5.59 -9.33 24.65
CA ARG A 245 -6.70 -10.04 25.29
C ARG A 245 -7.47 -10.96 24.37
N LEU A 246 -8.12 -11.95 24.98
CA LEU A 246 -9.08 -12.85 24.35
C LEU A 246 -10.26 -13.06 25.31
N VAL A 247 -11.48 -12.75 24.88
CA VAL A 247 -12.72 -13.07 25.61
C VAL A 247 -13.55 -14.01 24.77
N ILE A 248 -13.95 -15.14 25.34
CA ILE A 248 -14.86 -16.07 24.68
C ILE A 248 -16.04 -16.30 25.62
N ALA A 249 -17.24 -15.92 25.16
CA ALA A 249 -18.46 -16.31 25.84
C ALA A 249 -19.20 -17.33 24.99
N SER A 250 -19.63 -18.41 25.63
CA SER A 250 -20.35 -19.50 24.98
C SER A 250 -21.49 -19.93 25.90
N ASP A 251 -22.66 -20.27 25.35
CA ASP A 251 -23.81 -20.73 26.13
C ASP A 251 -23.71 -22.20 26.57
N GLY A 252 -22.67 -22.90 26.10
CA GLY A 252 -22.36 -24.28 26.39
C GLY A 252 -20.88 -24.61 26.23
N LEU A 253 -20.52 -25.84 26.54
CA LEU A 253 -19.16 -26.35 26.52
C LEU A 253 -19.16 -27.82 26.07
N ALA A 254 -18.30 -28.19 25.12
CA ALA A 254 -18.21 -29.55 24.62
C ALA A 254 -16.74 -30.05 24.59
N ALA A 255 -16.52 -31.27 25.06
CA ALA A 255 -15.18 -31.88 25.14
C ALA A 255 -14.55 -32.11 23.77
N GLU A 256 -15.36 -32.24 22.72
CA GLU A 256 -14.89 -32.36 21.33
C GLU A 256 -14.31 -31.04 20.80
N ILE A 257 -14.78 -29.90 21.33
CA ILE A 257 -14.34 -28.57 20.92
C ILE A 257 -13.20 -28.06 21.80
N VAL A 258 -13.31 -28.30 23.12
CA VAL A 258 -12.25 -27.99 24.08
C VAL A 258 -11.24 -29.13 24.12
N ASP A 259 -10.66 -29.42 22.96
CA ASP A 259 -9.68 -30.48 22.77
C ASP A 259 -8.26 -30.02 23.14
N THR A 260 -7.30 -30.92 22.98
CA THR A 260 -5.88 -30.63 23.22
C THR A 260 -5.36 -29.51 22.32
N GLY A 261 -5.91 -29.35 21.11
CA GLY A 261 -5.53 -28.30 20.18
C GLY A 261 -5.94 -26.91 20.67
N LEU A 262 -7.20 -26.76 21.10
CA LEU A 262 -7.69 -25.51 21.67
C LEU A 262 -6.94 -25.16 22.96
N VAL A 263 -6.77 -26.12 23.87
CA VAL A 263 -6.03 -25.92 25.12
C VAL A 263 -4.59 -25.52 24.84
N GLY A 264 -3.93 -26.16 23.87
CA GLY A 264 -2.59 -25.80 23.41
C GLY A 264 -2.50 -24.38 22.85
N ALA A 265 -3.49 -23.95 22.05
CA ALA A 265 -3.55 -22.60 21.51
C ALA A 265 -3.77 -21.54 22.59
N LEU A 266 -4.67 -21.78 23.56
CA LEU A 266 -4.87 -20.92 24.72
C LEU A 266 -3.60 -20.82 25.57
N ARG A 267 -2.95 -21.96 25.85
CA ARG A 267 -1.67 -22.02 26.57
C ARG A 267 -0.59 -21.19 25.89
N ALA A 268 -0.47 -21.26 24.56
CA ALA A 268 0.50 -20.47 23.81
C ALA A 268 0.29 -18.96 23.99
N ARG A 269 -0.97 -18.49 23.87
CA ARG A 269 -1.31 -17.07 24.06
C ARG A 269 -1.11 -16.60 25.51
N LEU A 270 -1.49 -17.41 26.48
CA LEU A 270 -1.26 -17.12 27.90
C LEU A 270 0.23 -17.02 28.24
N GLY A 271 1.05 -17.89 27.64
CA GLY A 271 2.52 -17.86 27.73
C GLY A 271 3.14 -16.57 27.17
N GLU A 272 2.57 -16.04 26.10
CA GLU A 272 2.96 -14.75 25.49
C GLU A 272 2.47 -13.51 26.25
N GLY A 273 1.68 -13.69 27.32
CA GLY A 273 1.18 -12.57 28.13
C GLY A 273 -0.23 -12.08 27.79
N VAL A 274 -0.94 -12.76 26.89
CA VAL A 274 -2.33 -12.42 26.56
C VAL A 274 -3.23 -12.78 27.73
N GLU A 275 -4.11 -11.86 28.14
CA GLU A 275 -5.14 -12.13 29.14
C GLU A 275 -6.34 -12.85 28.49
N VAL A 276 -6.76 -13.98 29.06
CA VAL A 276 -7.87 -14.79 28.52
C VAL A 276 -9.00 -14.83 29.53
N THR A 277 -10.22 -14.47 29.10
CA THR A 277 -11.43 -14.62 29.90
C THR A 277 -12.42 -15.52 29.18
N LEU A 278 -12.82 -16.62 29.83
CA LEU A 278 -13.86 -17.52 29.34
C LEU A 278 -15.12 -17.32 30.18
N VAL A 279 -16.21 -16.91 29.54
CA VAL A 279 -17.51 -16.70 30.18
C VAL A 279 -18.41 -17.89 29.86
N LEU A 280 -18.73 -18.66 30.89
CA LEU A 280 -19.34 -19.99 30.78
C LEU A 280 -20.69 -20.01 31.52
N PRO A 281 -21.63 -20.89 31.11
CA PRO A 281 -22.83 -21.12 31.89
C PRO A 281 -22.48 -21.74 33.24
N ASP A 282 -23.35 -21.58 34.23
CA ASP A 282 -23.22 -22.24 35.53
C ASP A 282 -23.20 -23.77 35.35
N ALA A 283 -22.23 -24.43 35.99
CA ALA A 283 -22.06 -25.87 36.00
C ALA A 283 -23.28 -26.64 36.56
N THR A 284 -24.15 -25.97 37.32
CA THR A 284 -25.42 -26.55 37.81
C THR A 284 -26.46 -26.70 36.70
N HIS A 285 -26.35 -25.93 35.61
CA HIS A 285 -27.29 -25.91 34.49
C HIS A 285 -26.59 -26.00 33.13
N PRO A 286 -25.80 -27.06 32.87
CA PRO A 286 -25.06 -27.19 31.63
C PRO A 286 -26.00 -27.32 30.44
N VAL A 287 -25.65 -26.65 29.34
CA VAL A 287 -26.30 -26.82 28.04
C VAL A 287 -25.54 -27.90 27.27
N GLY A 288 -26.23 -28.97 26.89
CA GLY A 288 -25.64 -30.12 26.18
C GLY A 288 -25.42 -31.35 27.07
N ASP A 289 -24.53 -32.23 26.64
CA ASP A 289 -24.19 -33.46 27.38
C ASP A 289 -23.38 -33.12 28.64
N ARG A 290 -23.89 -33.52 29.81
CA ARG A 290 -23.26 -33.23 31.12
C ARG A 290 -21.85 -33.80 31.25
N ARG A 291 -21.58 -34.97 30.66
CA ARG A 291 -20.27 -35.60 30.69
C ARG A 291 -19.29 -34.81 29.81
N GLN A 292 -19.69 -34.47 28.58
CA GLN A 292 -18.86 -33.66 27.70
C GLN A 292 -18.56 -32.28 28.31
N TYR A 293 -19.56 -31.68 28.97
CA TYR A 293 -19.38 -30.44 29.70
C TYR A 293 -18.35 -30.58 30.83
N GLY A 294 -18.48 -31.61 31.66
CA GLY A 294 -17.57 -31.87 32.78
C GLY A 294 -16.13 -32.11 32.33
N GLU A 295 -15.92 -32.91 31.28
CA GLU A 295 -14.59 -33.18 30.73
C GLU A 295 -13.94 -31.91 30.14
N ALA A 296 -14.69 -31.12 29.38
CA ALA A 296 -14.19 -29.85 28.84
C ALA A 296 -13.87 -28.84 29.94
N ARG A 297 -14.73 -28.75 30.97
CA ARG A 297 -14.55 -27.87 32.12
C ARG A 297 -13.28 -28.25 32.89
N GLN A 298 -13.06 -29.55 33.12
CA GLN A 298 -11.85 -30.01 33.80
C GLN A 298 -10.58 -29.57 33.06
N ARG A 299 -10.53 -29.72 31.72
CA ARG A 299 -9.38 -29.26 30.92
C ARG A 299 -9.11 -27.76 31.05
N LEU A 300 -10.16 -26.94 31.14
CA LEU A 300 -10.01 -25.50 31.37
C LEU A 300 -9.58 -25.16 32.80
N GLN A 301 -10.03 -25.93 33.79
CA GLN A 301 -9.59 -25.81 35.18
C GLN A 301 -8.11 -26.18 35.35
N ASP A 302 -7.65 -27.22 34.67
CA ASP A 302 -6.24 -27.60 34.64
C ASP A 302 -5.40 -26.47 34.03
N LEU A 303 -5.86 -25.87 32.92
CA LEU A 303 -5.18 -24.72 32.31
C LEU A 303 -5.20 -23.47 33.22
N LEU A 304 -6.26 -23.26 34.01
CA LEU A 304 -6.35 -22.17 34.98
C LEU A 304 -5.31 -22.33 36.09
N ALA A 305 -5.05 -23.56 36.54
CA ALA A 305 -4.02 -23.85 37.53
C ALA A 305 -2.60 -23.52 37.00
N ASP A 306 -2.35 -23.69 35.70
CA ASP A 306 -1.08 -23.36 35.06
C ASP A 306 -0.86 -21.84 34.90
N PHE A 307 -1.93 -21.05 34.76
CA PHE A 307 -1.86 -19.60 34.48
C PHE A 307 -2.74 -18.75 35.42
N PRO A 308 -2.53 -18.82 36.74
CA PRO A 308 -3.30 -18.04 37.69
C PRO A 308 -3.09 -16.53 37.43
N GLY A 309 -4.19 -15.78 37.33
CA GLY A 309 -4.18 -14.34 37.12
C GLY A 309 -4.22 -13.88 35.65
N ARG A 310 -3.86 -14.73 34.69
CA ARG A 310 -3.99 -14.45 33.24
C ARG A 310 -5.16 -15.14 32.57
N LEU A 311 -5.51 -16.35 33.03
CA LEU A 311 -6.77 -17.00 32.66
C LEU A 311 -7.83 -16.68 33.72
N ARG A 312 -9.02 -16.29 33.28
CA ARG A 312 -10.21 -16.10 34.13
C ARG A 312 -11.35 -16.96 33.60
N LEU A 313 -11.96 -17.74 34.48
CA LEU A 313 -13.20 -18.47 34.21
C LEU A 313 -14.33 -17.75 34.95
N VAL A 314 -15.28 -17.18 34.21
CA VAL A 314 -16.44 -16.49 34.76
C VAL A 314 -17.65 -17.39 34.53
N GLU A 315 -18.13 -18.03 35.60
CA GLU A 315 -19.31 -18.89 35.57
C GLU A 315 -20.54 -18.11 36.06
N GLY A 316 -21.67 -18.27 35.38
CA GLY A 316 -22.91 -17.63 35.78
C GLY A 316 -24.09 -17.93 34.86
N ALA A 317 -25.15 -17.16 34.98
CA ALA A 317 -26.33 -17.28 34.12
C ALA A 317 -26.04 -16.72 32.72
N ASN A 318 -25.08 -17.28 31.98
CA ASN A 318 -24.64 -16.78 30.67
C ASN A 318 -25.35 -17.48 29.50
N ARG A 319 -25.80 -16.70 28.51
CA ARG A 319 -26.20 -17.14 27.16
C ARG A 319 -25.52 -16.31 26.06
N ALA A 320 -24.47 -15.58 26.40
CA ALA A 320 -23.69 -14.85 25.42
C ALA A 320 -22.95 -15.83 24.50
N ALA A 321 -23.00 -15.53 23.21
CA ALA A 321 -22.26 -16.21 22.16
C ALA A 321 -21.45 -15.13 21.44
N LEU A 322 -20.22 -14.93 21.92
CA LEU A 322 -19.35 -13.87 21.43
C LEU A 322 -17.87 -14.23 21.54
N LEU A 323 -17.09 -13.53 20.74
CA LEU A 323 -15.64 -13.63 20.68
C LEU A 323 -15.07 -12.21 20.62
N VAL A 324 -14.18 -11.86 21.54
CA VAL A 324 -13.45 -10.59 21.51
C VAL A 324 -11.96 -10.91 21.48
N TRP A 325 -11.20 -10.26 20.60
CA TRP A 325 -9.75 -10.25 20.66
C TRP A 325 -9.26 -8.84 20.37
N ASP A 326 -8.45 -8.30 21.27
CA ASP A 326 -7.94 -6.94 21.18
C ASP A 326 -9.07 -5.91 20.89
N ASP A 327 -9.08 -5.30 19.70
CA ASP A 327 -10.03 -4.25 19.27
C ASP A 327 -11.14 -4.78 18.35
N GLU A 328 -11.34 -6.09 18.34
CA GLU A 328 -12.32 -6.78 17.52
C GLU A 328 -13.30 -7.54 18.41
N ALA A 329 -14.59 -7.49 18.06
CA ALA A 329 -15.62 -8.29 18.71
C ALA A 329 -16.57 -8.91 17.68
N VAL A 330 -17.03 -10.12 17.94
CA VAL A 330 -18.03 -10.83 17.14
C VAL A 330 -19.15 -11.24 18.09
N VAL A 331 -20.38 -10.83 17.78
CA VAL A 331 -21.57 -11.13 18.59
C VAL A 331 -22.66 -11.69 17.71
N GLY A 332 -23.29 -12.78 18.14
CA GLY A 332 -24.40 -13.36 17.41
C GLY A 332 -24.84 -14.69 18.00
N SER A 333 -25.08 -15.67 17.14
CA SER A 333 -25.65 -16.96 17.55
C SER A 333 -24.62 -18.08 17.74
N PHE A 334 -23.39 -17.94 17.24
CA PHE A 334 -22.40 -19.01 17.19
C PHE A 334 -21.69 -19.29 18.52
N ASN A 335 -21.78 -20.54 19.01
CA ASN A 335 -21.18 -20.97 20.26
C ASN A 335 -19.77 -21.55 20.08
N TYR A 336 -18.75 -20.72 20.29
CA TYR A 336 -17.34 -21.05 20.00
C TYR A 336 -16.78 -22.26 20.75
N LEU A 337 -17.29 -22.56 21.94
CA LEU A 337 -16.79 -23.64 22.81
C LEU A 337 -17.70 -24.87 22.87
N ALA A 338 -18.85 -24.82 22.19
CA ALA A 338 -19.84 -25.90 22.20
C ALA A 338 -20.10 -26.50 20.81
N PHE A 339 -19.80 -25.77 19.73
CA PHE A 339 -20.24 -26.12 18.40
C PHE A 339 -19.10 -26.09 17.36
N ASP A 340 -19.02 -27.14 16.52
CA ASP A 340 -17.92 -27.25 15.55
C ASP A 340 -18.08 -26.42 14.26
N GLY A 341 -19.25 -25.83 14.02
CA GLY A 341 -19.56 -25.23 12.72
C GLY A 341 -20.07 -26.25 11.69
N ARG A 342 -20.37 -27.49 12.10
CA ARG A 342 -20.92 -28.54 11.25
C ARG A 342 -22.18 -29.14 11.87
N TYR A 343 -23.29 -29.10 11.14
CA TYR A 343 -24.54 -29.77 11.49
C TYR A 343 -24.74 -31.01 10.60
N GLY A 344 -24.24 -32.17 11.01
CA GLY A 344 -24.54 -33.47 10.35
C GLY A 344 -24.39 -33.52 8.82
N ARG A 345 -25.08 -34.48 8.16
CA ARG A 345 -25.05 -34.70 6.69
C ARG A 345 -26.13 -33.94 5.90
N HIS A 346 -27.01 -33.19 6.57
CA HIS A 346 -28.10 -32.44 5.94
C HIS A 346 -27.80 -30.93 5.92
N ARG A 347 -28.56 -30.14 5.14
CA ARG A 347 -28.37 -28.69 4.95
C ARG A 347 -27.97 -28.02 6.28
N LEU A 348 -26.75 -27.48 6.31
CA LEU A 348 -26.14 -26.91 7.52
C LEU A 348 -27.06 -25.86 8.12
N ALA A 349 -27.23 -25.88 9.44
CA ALA A 349 -27.91 -24.77 10.08
C ALA A 349 -27.09 -23.50 9.85
N SER A 350 -27.77 -22.44 9.46
CA SER A 350 -27.11 -21.15 9.25
C SER A 350 -26.93 -20.44 10.60
N GLU A 351 -25.68 -20.04 10.85
CA GLU A 351 -25.29 -19.25 12.02
C GLU A 351 -24.96 -17.83 11.59
N LEU A 352 -25.33 -16.84 12.41
CA LEU A 352 -25.21 -15.42 12.08
C LEU A 352 -24.63 -14.63 13.25
N SER A 353 -23.58 -13.86 12.96
CA SER A 353 -23.03 -12.88 13.87
C SER A 353 -22.65 -11.60 13.13
N VAL A 354 -22.37 -10.56 13.88
CA VAL A 354 -21.77 -9.34 13.36
C VAL A 354 -20.42 -9.14 14.03
N ARG A 355 -19.40 -8.91 13.20
CA ARG A 355 -18.08 -8.47 13.64
C ARG A 355 -18.07 -6.95 13.69
N VAL A 356 -17.64 -6.40 14.82
CA VAL A 356 -17.37 -4.98 15.01
C VAL A 356 -15.88 -4.76 15.28
N SER A 357 -15.29 -3.79 14.59
CA SER A 357 -13.89 -3.37 14.75
C SER A 357 -13.83 -1.96 15.33
N GLY A 358 -13.17 -1.82 16.48
CA GLY A 358 -12.99 -0.58 17.22
C GLY A 358 -12.84 -0.83 18.73
N ALA A 359 -11.81 -0.26 19.35
CA ALA A 359 -11.44 -0.51 20.74
C ALA A 359 -12.62 -0.30 21.71
N ALA A 360 -13.29 0.85 21.63
CA ALA A 360 -14.42 1.19 22.50
C ALA A 360 -15.61 0.22 22.34
N ALA A 361 -15.88 -0.24 21.11
CA ALA A 361 -16.96 -1.20 20.85
C ALA A 361 -16.59 -2.59 21.39
N ALA A 362 -15.36 -3.05 21.15
CA ALA A 362 -14.86 -4.32 21.67
C ALA A 362 -14.85 -4.32 23.21
N ASP A 363 -14.44 -3.21 23.84
CA ASP A 363 -14.50 -3.02 25.28
C ASP A 363 -15.93 -3.08 25.82
N ALA A 364 -16.87 -2.41 25.16
CA ALA A 364 -18.28 -2.42 25.56
C ALA A 364 -18.87 -3.84 25.48
N VAL A 365 -18.56 -4.59 24.42
CA VAL A 365 -18.98 -5.99 24.27
C VAL A 365 -18.36 -6.88 25.35
N ALA A 366 -17.06 -6.75 25.62
CA ALA A 366 -16.39 -7.52 26.67
C ALA A 366 -16.99 -7.23 28.06
N ARG A 367 -17.25 -5.95 28.39
CA ARG A 367 -17.92 -5.56 29.64
C ARG A 367 -19.34 -6.12 29.72
N ALA A 368 -20.12 -6.05 28.64
CA ALA A 368 -21.47 -6.60 28.58
C ALA A 368 -21.50 -8.12 28.79
N ALA A 369 -20.41 -8.81 28.42
CA ALA A 369 -20.22 -10.23 28.67
C ALA A 369 -19.82 -10.56 30.13
N GLY A 370 -19.58 -9.57 30.98
CA GLY A 370 -19.07 -9.77 32.35
C GLY A 370 -17.55 -9.86 32.46
N ALA A 371 -16.80 -9.63 31.38
CA ALA A 371 -15.33 -9.62 31.38
C ALA A 371 -14.74 -8.24 31.74
N ALA A 372 -15.30 -7.58 32.76
CA ALA A 372 -14.84 -6.28 33.21
C ALA A 372 -13.46 -6.35 33.92
N GLY A 373 -12.65 -5.29 33.81
CA GLY A 373 -11.40 -5.16 34.56
C GLY A 373 -10.16 -5.75 33.88
N MET A 374 -10.15 -5.88 32.56
CA MET A 374 -8.90 -5.96 31.80
C MET A 374 -8.45 -4.55 31.41
N PRO A 375 -7.16 -4.21 31.47
CA PRO A 375 -6.67 -2.89 31.14
C PRO A 375 -7.13 -2.52 29.72
N ALA A 376 -7.90 -1.44 29.62
CA ALA A 376 -8.11 -0.77 28.34
C ALA A 376 -6.72 -0.47 27.76
N ALA A 377 -6.60 -0.51 26.43
CA ALA A 377 -5.34 -0.12 25.80
C ALA A 377 -4.91 1.24 26.37
N PRO A 378 -3.63 1.47 26.72
CA PRO A 378 -3.15 2.83 26.72
C PRO A 378 -3.51 3.39 25.34
N ASP A 379 -4.15 4.55 25.35
CA ASP A 379 -4.59 5.26 24.15
C ASP A 379 -3.32 5.65 23.37
N THR A 380 -2.75 4.70 22.64
CA THR A 380 -1.70 4.93 21.66
C THR A 380 -2.40 5.54 20.46
N GLY A 381 -2.95 6.74 20.64
CA GLY A 381 -3.33 7.57 19.52
C GLY A 381 -2.09 7.68 18.64
N PRO A 382 -2.17 7.36 17.34
CA PRO A 382 -1.05 7.66 16.45
C PRO A 382 -0.78 9.15 16.57
N ASP A 383 0.50 9.55 16.69
CA ASP A 383 0.94 10.94 16.71
C ASP A 383 0.21 11.72 15.61
N ALA A 384 -0.82 12.48 16.00
CA ALA A 384 -1.81 13.06 15.10
C ALA A 384 -1.26 14.27 14.31
N THR A 385 0.04 14.52 14.41
CA THR A 385 0.74 15.64 13.78
C THR A 385 1.69 15.22 12.67
N ALA A 386 1.72 13.94 12.28
CA ALA A 386 2.45 13.55 11.08
C ALA A 386 1.75 14.13 9.85
N ALA A 387 2.47 14.97 9.09
CA ALA A 387 2.01 15.50 7.82
C ALA A 387 1.45 14.37 6.94
N LEU A 388 0.29 14.60 6.32
CA LEU A 388 -0.34 13.62 5.44
C LEU A 388 0.69 13.15 4.39
N PRO A 389 0.91 11.83 4.25
CA PRO A 389 1.87 11.32 3.29
C PRO A 389 1.47 11.74 1.86
N PRO A 390 2.44 11.80 0.92
CA PRO A 390 2.15 12.06 -0.48
C PRO A 390 1.01 11.18 -1.00
N THR A 391 0.16 11.74 -1.84
CA THR A 391 -1.01 11.02 -2.36
C THR A 391 -0.60 9.86 -3.25
N GLY A 392 -1.47 8.84 -3.37
CA GLY A 392 -1.24 7.71 -4.27
C GLY A 392 -1.05 8.13 -5.73
N ALA A 393 -1.70 9.22 -6.15
CA ALA A 393 -1.61 9.75 -7.51
C ALA A 393 -0.21 10.27 -7.87
N ALA A 394 0.52 10.89 -6.93
CA ALA A 394 1.88 11.35 -7.16
C ALA A 394 2.85 10.17 -7.37
N HIS A 395 2.68 9.09 -6.59
CA HIS A 395 3.47 7.86 -6.77
C HIS A 395 3.18 7.17 -8.09
N ALA A 396 1.90 7.02 -8.46
CA ALA A 396 1.51 6.43 -9.75
C ALA A 396 2.08 7.24 -10.93
N SER A 397 2.04 8.56 -10.85
CA SER A 397 2.60 9.46 -11.87
C SER A 397 4.13 9.33 -11.98
N ALA A 398 4.84 9.29 -10.85
CA ALA A 398 6.29 9.06 -10.84
C ALA A 398 6.66 7.67 -11.38
N GLN A 399 5.87 6.65 -11.07
CA GLN A 399 6.09 5.28 -11.54
C GLN A 399 5.85 5.15 -13.05
N ARG A 400 4.82 5.82 -13.59
CA ARG A 400 4.60 5.93 -15.04
C ARG A 400 5.79 6.54 -15.77
N LEU A 401 6.42 7.58 -15.20
CA LEU A 401 7.61 8.20 -15.80
C LEU A 401 8.83 7.28 -15.75
N LEU A 402 9.07 6.60 -14.63
CA LEU A 402 10.14 5.61 -14.53
C LEU A 402 9.94 4.44 -15.51
N HIS A 403 8.70 3.99 -15.70
CA HIS A 403 8.39 2.91 -16.62
C HIS A 403 8.67 3.30 -18.07
N ALA A 404 8.18 4.46 -18.50
CA ALA A 404 8.46 4.96 -19.85
C ALA A 404 9.95 5.21 -20.09
N TYR A 405 10.68 5.67 -19.06
CA TYR A 405 12.12 5.80 -19.10
C TYR A 405 12.83 4.45 -19.29
N ALA A 406 12.43 3.42 -18.53
CA ALA A 406 12.98 2.08 -18.62
C ALA A 406 12.79 1.46 -20.02
N GLU A 407 11.64 1.70 -20.66
CA GLU A 407 11.34 1.20 -22.00
C GLU A 407 12.14 1.90 -23.11
N GLN A 408 12.39 3.21 -22.95
CA GLN A 408 12.98 4.03 -24.01
C GLN A 408 14.49 4.26 -23.83
N GLY A 409 15.03 4.02 -22.63
CA GLY A 409 16.40 4.35 -22.26
C GLY A 409 16.70 5.86 -22.21
N ALA A 410 15.66 6.69 -22.26
CA ALA A 410 15.75 8.14 -22.22
C ALA A 410 14.43 8.77 -21.74
N ALA A 411 14.49 9.98 -21.21
CA ALA A 411 13.30 10.70 -20.78
C ALA A 411 12.53 11.30 -21.97
N ASP A 412 11.23 11.00 -22.08
CA ASP A 412 10.32 11.63 -23.06
C ASP A 412 9.78 12.96 -22.52
N PRO A 413 10.21 14.12 -23.07
CA PRO A 413 9.77 15.43 -22.58
C PRO A 413 8.27 15.66 -22.76
N ARG A 414 7.62 15.04 -23.75
CA ARG A 414 6.18 15.19 -23.99
C ARG A 414 5.38 14.46 -22.93
N LEU A 415 5.78 13.23 -22.61
CA LEU A 415 5.16 12.47 -21.53
C LEU A 415 5.36 13.17 -20.18
N VAL A 416 6.58 13.66 -19.90
CA VAL A 416 6.86 14.44 -18.68
C VAL A 416 5.93 15.65 -18.59
N ALA A 417 5.79 16.44 -19.66
CA ALA A 417 4.89 17.59 -19.67
C ALA A 417 3.41 17.20 -19.45
N GLN A 418 2.96 16.10 -20.06
CA GLN A 418 1.60 15.60 -19.88
C GLN A 418 1.34 15.15 -18.44
N VAL A 419 2.27 14.40 -17.84
CA VAL A 419 2.13 13.89 -16.47
C VAL A 419 2.16 15.04 -15.46
N LEU A 420 3.08 16.00 -15.60
CA LEU A 420 3.14 17.17 -14.73
C LEU A 420 1.92 18.07 -14.88
N GLY A 421 1.41 18.26 -16.10
CA GLY A 421 0.20 19.06 -16.34
C GLY A 421 -1.08 18.46 -15.73
N ALA A 422 -1.09 17.15 -15.46
CA ALA A 422 -2.20 16.45 -14.79
C ALA A 422 -2.00 16.30 -13.27
N ALA A 423 -0.80 16.55 -12.75
CA ALA A 423 -0.46 16.38 -11.34
C ALA A 423 -1.04 17.52 -10.48
N GLU A 424 -1.59 17.17 -9.31
CA GLU A 424 -2.07 18.18 -8.34
C GLU A 424 -0.90 18.99 -7.74
N ASP A 425 0.23 18.34 -7.45
CA ASP A 425 1.48 18.97 -7.02
C ASP A 425 2.67 18.42 -7.84
N PRO A 426 3.09 19.10 -8.92
CA PRO A 426 4.25 18.75 -9.73
C PRO A 426 5.57 18.71 -8.94
N TRP A 427 5.69 19.52 -7.88
CA TRP A 427 6.89 19.56 -7.06
C TRP A 427 7.01 18.33 -6.16
N GLN A 428 5.90 17.84 -5.62
CA GLN A 428 5.86 16.59 -4.85
C GLN A 428 6.27 15.40 -5.72
N LEU A 429 5.82 15.33 -6.98
CA LEU A 429 6.25 14.30 -7.92
C LEU A 429 7.77 14.34 -8.15
N LEU A 430 8.33 15.53 -8.36
CA LEU A 430 9.78 15.69 -8.51
C LEU A 430 10.55 15.29 -7.25
N GLU A 431 10.01 15.56 -6.05
CA GLU A 431 10.62 15.11 -4.78
C GLU A 431 10.62 13.58 -4.65
N LEU A 432 9.54 12.92 -5.07
CA LEU A 432 9.46 11.47 -5.10
C LEU A 432 10.46 10.84 -6.06
N LEU A 433 10.68 11.43 -7.24
CA LEU A 433 11.67 10.96 -8.21
C LEU A 433 13.11 11.31 -7.80
N GLY A 434 13.31 12.42 -7.11
CA GLY A 434 14.62 12.97 -6.80
C GLY A 434 15.54 12.09 -5.95
N GLY A 435 14.98 11.16 -5.19
CA GLY A 435 15.73 10.17 -4.42
C GLY A 435 16.13 8.95 -5.27
N PRO A 436 15.14 8.15 -5.72
CA PRO A 436 15.41 6.90 -6.40
C PRO A 436 15.68 7.06 -7.90
N GLY A 437 15.17 8.07 -8.58
CA GLY A 437 15.09 8.12 -10.05
C GLY A 437 16.43 8.40 -10.77
N PRO A 438 16.55 7.97 -12.04
CA PRO A 438 17.69 8.31 -12.91
C PRO A 438 17.92 9.83 -13.02
N GLU A 439 19.17 10.28 -12.91
CA GLU A 439 19.50 11.71 -12.85
C GLU A 439 19.03 12.49 -14.10
N ASP A 440 19.05 11.87 -15.27
CA ASP A 440 18.61 12.48 -16.53
C ASP A 440 17.08 12.62 -16.63
N LEU A 441 16.32 11.63 -16.17
CA LEU A 441 14.87 11.76 -16.00
C LEU A 441 14.55 12.88 -14.99
N VAL A 442 15.21 12.86 -13.84
CA VAL A 442 15.03 13.89 -12.80
C VAL A 442 15.39 15.27 -13.35
N ALA A 443 16.41 15.39 -14.20
CA ALA A 443 16.79 16.64 -14.85
C ALA A 443 15.69 17.19 -15.77
N VAL A 444 15.08 16.34 -16.61
CA VAL A 444 13.97 16.75 -17.50
C VAL A 444 12.74 17.15 -16.70
N VAL A 445 12.39 16.40 -15.66
CA VAL A 445 11.27 16.72 -14.76
C VAL A 445 11.52 18.03 -14.02
N ALA A 446 12.72 18.24 -13.47
CA ALA A 446 13.10 19.46 -12.78
C ALA A 446 13.06 20.68 -13.70
N ALA A 447 13.60 20.55 -14.92
CA ALA A 447 13.55 21.61 -15.92
C ALA A 447 12.10 22.00 -16.26
N ARG A 448 11.21 21.02 -16.41
CA ARG A 448 9.81 21.28 -16.71
C ARG A 448 9.06 21.92 -15.54
N CYS A 449 9.29 21.46 -14.30
CA CYS A 449 8.74 22.11 -13.10
C CYS A 449 9.18 23.58 -12.99
N LEU A 450 10.44 23.89 -13.30
CA LEU A 450 10.96 25.26 -13.29
C LEU A 450 10.39 26.13 -14.42
N ALA A 451 10.07 25.55 -15.58
CA ALA A 451 9.52 26.27 -16.71
C ALA A 451 8.03 26.60 -16.51
N ASP A 452 7.23 25.65 -16.05
CA ASP A 452 5.76 25.75 -16.05
C ASP A 452 5.16 26.12 -14.69
N HIS A 453 5.87 25.83 -13.58
CA HIS A 453 5.29 25.85 -12.23
C HIS A 453 6.07 26.70 -11.23
N ARG A 454 6.86 27.67 -11.72
CA ARG A 454 7.74 28.52 -10.91
C ARG A 454 6.96 29.34 -9.87
N ASP A 455 5.78 29.84 -10.22
CA ASP A 455 4.96 30.71 -9.36
C ASP A 455 4.21 29.95 -8.26
N GLY A 456 4.06 28.62 -8.40
CA GLY A 456 3.39 27.76 -7.42
C GLY A 456 4.27 27.30 -6.27
N GLY A 457 5.59 27.48 -6.35
CA GLY A 457 6.56 26.96 -5.38
C GLY A 457 6.84 27.93 -4.22
N GLN A 458 5.86 28.20 -3.35
CA GLN A 458 6.03 29.12 -2.22
C GLN A 458 7.04 28.65 -1.13
N ASP A 459 7.46 27.37 -1.15
CA ASP A 459 8.29 26.76 -0.09
C ASP A 459 9.80 26.71 -0.39
N GLY A 460 10.32 27.46 -1.37
CA GLY A 460 11.74 27.41 -1.74
C GLY A 460 12.20 26.12 -2.46
N ARG A 461 11.28 25.19 -2.76
CA ARG A 461 11.53 23.97 -3.54
C ARG A 461 12.12 24.28 -4.92
N ALA A 462 11.59 25.32 -5.59
CA ALA A 462 12.09 25.77 -6.89
C ALA A 462 13.57 26.17 -6.84
N GLY A 463 13.98 26.95 -5.84
CA GLY A 463 15.38 27.36 -5.67
C GLY A 463 16.31 26.19 -5.32
N ARG A 464 15.82 25.18 -4.57
CA ARG A 464 16.58 23.95 -4.30
C ARG A 464 16.83 23.16 -5.59
N TRP A 465 15.77 22.93 -6.37
CA TRP A 465 15.84 22.15 -7.61
C TRP A 465 16.57 22.88 -8.74
N GLN A 466 16.46 24.20 -8.84
CA GLN A 466 17.26 25.01 -9.76
C GLN A 466 18.76 24.89 -9.45
N ARG A 467 19.14 24.96 -8.17
CA ARG A 467 20.53 24.75 -7.74
C ARG A 467 21.05 23.35 -8.05
N TRP A 468 20.22 22.33 -7.82
CA TRP A 468 20.55 20.95 -8.19
C TRP A 468 20.75 20.82 -9.70
N LEU A 469 19.82 21.35 -10.51
CA LEU A 469 19.86 21.25 -11.98
C LEU A 469 21.06 22.00 -12.57
N ILE A 470 21.42 23.19 -12.05
CA ILE A 470 22.64 23.91 -12.47
C ILE A 470 23.88 23.03 -12.25
N ARG A 471 24.00 22.34 -11.10
CA ARG A 471 25.14 21.46 -10.83
C ARG A 471 25.14 20.25 -11.73
N HIS A 472 23.97 19.65 -11.97
CA HIS A 472 23.84 18.51 -12.87
C HIS A 472 24.28 18.89 -14.28
N CYS A 473 23.71 19.95 -14.87
CA CYS A 473 24.10 20.46 -16.19
C CYS A 473 25.60 20.82 -16.25
N TRP A 474 26.16 21.43 -15.21
CA TRP A 474 27.59 21.75 -15.15
C TRP A 474 28.47 20.49 -15.15
N LYS A 475 28.09 19.47 -14.39
CA LYS A 475 28.81 18.18 -14.30
C LYS A 475 28.73 17.39 -15.61
N THR A 476 27.61 17.47 -16.32
CA THR A 476 27.38 16.78 -17.60
C THR A 476 27.85 17.57 -18.83
N GLY A 477 28.43 18.75 -18.64
CA GLY A 477 28.97 19.58 -19.73
C GLY A 477 27.93 20.40 -20.50
N GLN A 478 26.68 20.44 -20.03
CA GLN A 478 25.59 21.28 -20.55
C GLN A 478 25.74 22.72 -20.04
N PHE A 479 26.82 23.38 -20.45
CA PHE A 479 27.22 24.68 -19.90
C PHE A 479 26.27 25.82 -20.28
N VAL A 480 25.62 25.73 -21.45
CA VAL A 480 24.66 26.74 -21.92
C VAL A 480 23.42 26.73 -21.02
N GLU A 481 22.85 25.56 -20.79
CA GLU A 481 21.70 25.33 -19.92
C GLU A 481 22.02 25.73 -18.47
N ALA A 482 23.20 25.35 -17.96
CA ALA A 482 23.66 25.76 -16.65
C ALA A 482 23.75 27.29 -16.52
N ALA A 483 24.24 27.99 -17.55
CA ALA A 483 24.32 29.45 -17.56
C ALA A 483 22.94 30.12 -17.58
N VAL A 484 22.02 29.64 -18.43
CA VAL A 484 20.63 30.14 -18.49
C VAL A 484 19.95 29.99 -17.11
N LEU A 485 20.05 28.80 -16.51
CA LEU A 485 19.49 28.55 -15.18
C LEU A 485 20.17 29.40 -14.10
N ARG A 486 21.49 29.59 -14.18
CA ARG A 486 22.26 30.36 -13.19
C ARG A 486 21.93 31.85 -13.21
N LEU A 487 21.70 32.43 -14.39
CA LEU A 487 21.29 33.83 -14.55
C LEU A 487 19.92 34.09 -13.91
N GLY A 488 19.04 33.09 -13.92
CA GLY A 488 17.74 33.15 -13.25
C GLY A 488 17.75 32.90 -11.74
N LEU A 489 18.91 32.66 -11.11
CA LEU A 489 19.04 32.34 -9.67
C LEU A 489 19.61 33.54 -8.89
N HIS A 490 18.80 34.12 -8.00
CA HIS A 490 19.18 35.22 -7.11
C HIS A 490 19.92 34.74 -5.84
N ASP A 491 21.00 33.99 -6.01
CA ASP A 491 21.89 33.54 -4.93
C ASP A 491 23.33 33.88 -5.31
N ALA A 492 23.87 34.98 -4.76
CA ALA A 492 25.24 35.42 -5.04
C ALA A 492 26.31 34.47 -4.47
N GLY A 493 25.97 33.72 -3.41
CA GLY A 493 26.85 32.73 -2.80
C GLY A 493 26.96 31.44 -3.61
N PHE A 494 25.95 31.13 -4.44
CA PHE A 494 25.93 29.92 -5.23
C PHE A 494 27.04 29.88 -6.31
N ARG A 495 27.62 28.69 -6.49
CA ARG A 495 28.68 28.40 -7.46
C ARG A 495 28.23 27.33 -8.48
N PRO A 496 28.63 27.44 -9.76
CA PRO A 496 29.48 28.49 -10.34
C PRO A 496 28.81 29.88 -10.30
N ARG A 497 29.60 30.96 -10.25
CA ARG A 497 29.06 32.32 -10.39
C ARG A 497 28.41 32.51 -11.75
N ALA A 498 27.54 33.51 -11.88
CA ALA A 498 26.88 33.82 -13.15
C ALA A 498 27.89 34.03 -14.29
N ARG A 499 28.91 34.88 -14.11
CA ARG A 499 29.94 35.11 -15.13
C ARG A 499 30.76 33.86 -15.45
N THR A 500 31.10 33.05 -14.46
CA THR A 500 31.78 31.76 -14.69
C THR A 500 30.92 30.79 -15.49
N ALA A 501 29.61 30.76 -15.24
CA ALA A 501 28.70 29.93 -16.00
C ALA A 501 28.57 30.41 -17.45
N VAL A 502 28.44 31.72 -17.66
CA VAL A 502 28.40 32.35 -18.99
C VAL A 502 29.71 32.10 -19.76
N LEU A 503 30.86 32.12 -19.09
CA LEU A 503 32.15 31.79 -19.72
C LEU A 503 32.17 30.34 -20.22
N GLY A 504 31.68 29.39 -19.41
CA GLY A 504 31.52 28.00 -19.81
C GLY A 504 30.61 27.86 -21.04
N ALA A 505 29.47 28.55 -21.05
CA ALA A 505 28.53 28.57 -22.16
C ALA A 505 29.14 29.16 -23.44
N ALA A 506 29.81 30.31 -23.36
CA ALA A 506 30.48 30.96 -24.48
C ALA A 506 31.55 30.05 -25.09
N ARG A 507 32.28 29.32 -24.24
CA ARG A 507 33.31 28.37 -24.70
C ARG A 507 32.71 27.14 -25.37
N ALA A 508 31.62 26.60 -24.83
CA ALA A 508 30.90 25.44 -25.38
C ALA A 508 30.25 25.76 -26.75
N ALA A 509 29.74 26.98 -26.91
CA ALA A 509 29.18 27.45 -28.17
C ALA A 509 30.23 27.86 -29.22
N HIS A 510 31.52 27.76 -28.90
CA HIS A 510 32.63 28.13 -29.79
C HIS A 510 32.52 29.57 -30.35
N HIS A 511 32.16 30.55 -29.51
CA HIS A 511 32.09 31.96 -29.88
C HIS A 511 33.29 32.74 -29.29
N PRO A 512 34.40 32.93 -30.02
CA PRO A 512 35.63 33.51 -29.48
C PRO A 512 35.44 34.92 -28.91
N GLY A 513 34.73 35.79 -29.63
CA GLY A 513 34.51 37.18 -29.18
C GLY A 513 33.66 37.26 -27.90
N ALA A 514 32.75 36.31 -27.68
CA ALA A 514 31.98 36.22 -26.44
C ALA A 514 32.85 35.75 -25.27
N VAL A 515 33.82 34.86 -25.52
CA VAL A 515 34.75 34.38 -24.49
C VAL A 515 35.65 35.53 -24.01
N ALA A 516 36.18 36.35 -24.91
CA ALA A 516 37.00 37.52 -24.56
C ALA A 516 36.25 38.51 -23.66
N ALA A 517 35.07 38.98 -24.11
CA ALA A 517 34.26 39.94 -23.36
C ALA A 517 33.87 39.42 -21.95
N VAL A 518 33.47 38.15 -21.85
CA VAL A 518 33.08 37.57 -20.56
C VAL A 518 34.28 37.36 -19.63
N LEU A 519 35.46 37.06 -20.17
CA LEU A 519 36.70 36.94 -19.38
C LEU A 519 37.12 38.27 -18.80
N GLU A 520 37.13 39.33 -19.60
CA GLU A 520 37.43 40.69 -19.14
C GLU A 520 36.50 41.10 -18.00
N GLU A 521 35.19 40.90 -18.15
CA GLU A 521 34.23 41.14 -17.08
C GLU A 521 34.46 40.26 -15.85
N LEU A 522 34.79 38.97 -16.03
CA LEU A 522 35.00 38.05 -14.92
C LEU A 522 36.20 38.46 -14.06
N VAL A 523 37.31 38.91 -14.66
CA VAL A 523 38.51 39.30 -13.91
C VAL A 523 38.38 40.64 -13.20
N LEU A 524 37.44 41.48 -13.63
CA LEU A 524 37.06 42.71 -12.94
C LEU A 524 36.17 42.44 -11.72
N GLU A 525 35.64 41.23 -11.53
CA GLU A 525 34.88 40.90 -10.31
C GLU A 525 35.79 40.76 -9.09
N GLU A 526 35.36 41.37 -7.97
CA GLU A 526 36.00 41.14 -6.69
C GLU A 526 35.69 39.74 -6.12
N GLY A 527 36.65 39.22 -5.35
CA GLY A 527 36.46 38.00 -4.55
C GLY A 527 36.40 36.69 -5.33
N LEU A 528 37.02 36.60 -6.52
CA LEU A 528 37.15 35.33 -7.25
C LEU A 528 37.75 34.24 -6.34
N SER A 529 37.17 33.05 -6.38
CA SER A 529 37.76 31.87 -5.72
C SER A 529 39.01 31.40 -6.47
N ALA A 530 39.83 30.57 -5.81
CA ALA A 530 41.01 29.97 -6.46
C ALA A 530 40.62 29.17 -7.72
N GLY A 531 39.52 28.42 -7.67
CA GLY A 531 39.00 27.69 -8.83
C GLY A 531 38.55 28.61 -9.96
N GLU A 532 37.89 29.72 -9.66
CA GLU A 532 37.45 30.69 -10.68
C GLU A 532 38.64 31.40 -11.34
N ARG A 533 39.71 31.70 -10.58
CA ARG A 533 40.97 32.20 -11.15
C ARG A 533 41.60 31.21 -12.12
N VAL A 534 41.58 29.92 -11.78
CA VAL A 534 42.05 28.86 -12.68
C VAL A 534 41.18 28.80 -13.95
N VAL A 535 39.86 28.86 -13.81
CA VAL A 535 38.95 28.88 -14.98
C VAL A 535 39.20 30.10 -15.88
N ALA A 536 39.37 31.29 -15.29
CA ALA A 536 39.70 32.51 -16.04
C ALA A 536 41.05 32.36 -16.78
N THR A 537 42.05 31.81 -16.10
CA THR A 537 43.37 31.53 -16.68
C THR A 537 43.28 30.55 -17.84
N LEU A 538 42.54 29.45 -17.69
CA LEU A 538 42.35 28.47 -18.77
C LEU A 538 41.60 29.08 -19.96
N GLY A 539 40.59 29.92 -19.70
CA GLY A 539 39.91 30.68 -20.74
C GLY A 539 40.87 31.59 -21.50
N ALA A 540 41.68 32.37 -20.78
CA ALA A 540 42.67 33.28 -21.33
C ALA A 540 43.76 32.56 -22.14
N CYS A 541 44.31 31.48 -21.60
CA CYS A 541 45.25 30.62 -22.33
C CYS A 541 44.60 30.04 -23.60
N SER A 542 43.31 29.67 -23.56
CA SER A 542 42.62 29.16 -24.73
C SER A 542 42.44 30.23 -25.82
N LEU A 543 42.21 31.48 -25.46
CA LEU A 543 42.16 32.59 -26.41
C LEU A 543 43.50 32.82 -27.11
N LEU A 544 44.60 32.77 -26.37
CA LEU A 544 45.94 32.93 -26.94
C LEU A 544 46.34 31.74 -27.81
N LEU A 545 46.23 30.53 -27.26
CA LEU A 545 46.73 29.33 -27.93
C LEU A 545 45.85 28.87 -29.08
N LEU A 546 44.52 29.04 -29.00
CA LEU A 546 43.60 28.48 -30.00
C LEU A 546 43.17 29.51 -31.03
N THR A 547 42.91 30.74 -30.61
CA THR A 547 42.35 31.78 -31.48
C THR A 547 43.35 32.89 -31.81
N GLY A 548 44.45 33.00 -31.07
CA GLY A 548 45.42 34.09 -31.23
C GLY A 548 44.83 35.45 -30.83
N ASP A 549 43.87 35.47 -29.91
CA ASP A 549 43.20 36.69 -29.48
C ASP A 549 44.03 37.36 -28.35
N PRO A 550 44.52 38.60 -28.55
CA PRO A 550 45.42 39.27 -27.61
C PRO A 550 44.74 39.59 -26.26
N SER A 551 43.41 39.64 -26.20
CA SER A 551 42.65 39.89 -24.96
C SER A 551 42.96 38.85 -23.89
N GLY A 552 43.34 37.62 -24.28
CA GLY A 552 43.80 36.59 -23.36
C GLY A 552 45.09 36.96 -22.62
N HIS A 553 45.98 37.76 -23.22
CA HIS A 553 47.22 38.19 -22.58
C HIS A 553 46.92 39.22 -21.48
N GLU A 554 46.04 40.18 -21.74
CA GLU A 554 45.60 41.18 -20.77
C GLU A 554 44.96 40.51 -19.53
N VAL A 555 44.09 39.53 -19.76
CA VAL A 555 43.46 38.74 -18.70
C VAL A 555 44.50 37.94 -17.90
N LEU A 556 45.51 37.34 -18.57
CA LEU A 556 46.59 36.62 -17.89
C LEU A 556 47.44 37.54 -17.00
N GLU A 557 47.76 38.75 -17.44
CA GLU A 557 48.54 39.70 -16.63
C GLU A 557 47.87 40.00 -15.29
N VAL A 558 46.54 40.12 -15.30
CA VAL A 558 45.74 40.40 -14.10
C VAL A 558 45.70 39.20 -13.15
N VAL A 559 45.40 38.00 -13.68
CA VAL A 559 45.09 36.82 -12.84
C VAL A 559 46.33 36.04 -12.42
N ARG A 560 47.40 36.01 -13.24
CA ARG A 560 48.57 35.14 -13.05
C ARG A 560 49.23 35.28 -11.67
N ARG A 561 49.33 36.51 -11.16
CA ARG A 561 49.96 36.81 -9.85
C ARG A 561 49.21 36.19 -8.67
N GLN A 562 47.94 35.85 -8.87
CA GLN A 562 47.03 35.33 -7.84
C GLN A 562 46.82 33.81 -7.95
N LEU A 563 47.52 33.14 -8.88
CA LEU A 563 47.45 31.69 -9.09
C LEU A 563 48.46 30.96 -8.21
N ASP A 564 48.10 29.76 -7.77
CA ASP A 564 49.03 28.81 -7.16
C ASP A 564 49.69 27.92 -8.24
N THR A 565 50.80 27.28 -7.88
CA THR A 565 51.41 26.21 -8.70
C THR A 565 50.47 25.00 -8.72
N PRO A 566 50.19 24.34 -9.87
CA PRO A 566 50.89 24.42 -11.17
C PRO A 566 50.34 25.46 -12.16
N TRP A 567 49.22 26.10 -11.85
CA TRP A 567 48.51 26.97 -12.80
C TRP A 567 49.28 28.24 -13.13
N ARG A 568 50.03 28.78 -12.17
CA ARG A 568 50.95 29.90 -12.40
C ARG A 568 52.02 29.55 -13.44
N GLU A 569 52.68 28.41 -13.29
CA GLU A 569 53.72 27.95 -14.23
C GLU A 569 53.15 27.71 -15.63
N PHE A 570 51.94 27.15 -15.71
CA PHE A 570 51.25 26.99 -16.99
C PHE A 570 50.98 28.34 -17.65
N ALA A 571 50.43 29.31 -16.91
CA ALA A 571 50.20 30.66 -17.41
C ALA A 571 51.50 31.35 -17.88
N GLU A 572 52.59 31.21 -17.13
CA GLU A 572 53.92 31.76 -17.50
C GLU A 572 54.46 31.14 -18.80
N ARG A 573 54.29 29.84 -18.99
CA ARG A 573 54.72 29.18 -20.24
C ARG A 573 53.88 29.60 -21.44
N VAL A 574 52.56 29.74 -21.27
CA VAL A 574 51.67 30.23 -22.33
C VAL A 574 52.01 31.69 -22.69
N ASP A 575 52.26 32.52 -21.69
CA ASP A 575 52.68 33.91 -21.88
C ASP A 575 54.02 34.00 -22.62
N ALA A 576 55.03 33.23 -22.20
CA ALA A 576 56.32 33.17 -22.85
C ALA A 576 56.21 32.70 -24.32
N TYR A 577 55.36 31.71 -24.60
CA TYR A 577 55.08 31.28 -25.96
C TYR A 577 54.44 32.40 -26.79
N TRP A 578 53.41 33.06 -26.25
CA TRP A 578 52.71 34.14 -26.93
C TRP A 578 53.64 35.30 -27.26
N GLN A 579 54.48 35.71 -26.31
CA GLN A 579 55.49 36.77 -26.49
C GLN A 579 56.56 36.41 -27.52
N ALA A 580 56.85 35.13 -27.73
CA ALA A 580 57.81 34.69 -28.73
C ALA A 580 57.20 34.53 -30.13
N ALA A 581 55.97 34.00 -30.21
CA ALA A 581 55.36 33.59 -31.47
C ALA A 581 54.34 34.59 -32.03
N TYR A 582 53.58 35.29 -31.17
CA TYR A 582 52.44 36.14 -31.53
C TYR A 582 51.44 35.47 -32.49
N LEU A 583 51.33 34.15 -32.41
CA LEU A 583 50.50 33.33 -33.28
C LEU A 583 49.81 32.25 -32.45
N PRO A 584 48.60 31.82 -32.84
CA PRO A 584 47.97 30.65 -32.22
C PRO A 584 48.84 29.42 -32.44
N MET A 585 48.73 28.48 -31.52
CA MET A 585 49.43 27.20 -31.61
C MET A 585 48.96 26.45 -32.85
N PRO A 586 49.87 25.94 -33.70
CA PRO A 586 49.49 25.21 -34.90
C PRO A 586 49.04 23.78 -34.53
N LEU A 587 47.91 23.67 -33.85
CA LEU A 587 47.40 22.41 -33.30
C LEU A 587 47.25 21.32 -34.35
N GLU A 588 46.88 21.66 -35.57
CA GLU A 588 46.77 20.69 -36.67
C GLU A 588 48.13 20.10 -37.04
N LEU A 589 49.21 20.92 -37.10
CA LEU A 589 50.55 20.41 -37.35
C LEU A 589 51.04 19.53 -36.19
N ILE A 590 50.73 19.93 -34.96
CA ILE A 590 51.07 19.14 -33.76
C ILE A 590 50.31 17.81 -33.76
N ARG A 591 49.01 17.80 -34.07
CA ARG A 591 48.18 16.59 -34.18
C ARG A 591 48.71 15.65 -35.26
N VAL A 592 49.01 16.17 -36.45
CA VAL A 592 49.60 15.38 -37.55
C VAL A 592 50.95 14.78 -37.12
N SER A 593 51.79 15.55 -36.42
CA SER A 593 53.07 15.05 -35.91
C SER A 593 52.88 13.98 -34.83
N LEU A 594 51.96 14.17 -33.88
CA LEU A 594 51.68 13.22 -32.81
C LEU A 594 51.05 11.93 -33.32
N ASP A 595 50.11 12.03 -34.28
CA ASP A 595 49.53 10.86 -34.93
C ASP A 595 50.58 10.11 -35.74
N GLY A 596 51.50 10.83 -36.39
CA GLY A 596 52.69 10.25 -37.02
C GLY A 596 53.52 9.44 -36.04
N SER A 597 53.95 10.05 -34.93
CA SER A 597 54.74 9.38 -33.89
C SER A 597 53.99 8.22 -33.23
N ARG A 598 52.68 8.34 -33.01
CA ARG A 598 51.85 7.26 -32.45
C ARG A 598 51.78 6.07 -33.40
N ARG A 599 51.55 6.31 -34.70
CA ARG A 599 51.55 5.25 -35.72
C ARG A 599 52.92 4.59 -35.86
N GLU A 600 54.01 5.36 -35.76
CA GLU A 600 55.36 4.82 -35.76
C GLU A 600 55.62 3.94 -34.54
N HIS A 601 55.23 4.39 -33.35
CA HIS A 601 55.37 3.61 -32.13
C HIS A 601 54.50 2.34 -32.13
N GLU A 602 53.25 2.43 -32.57
CA GLU A 602 52.36 1.28 -32.75
C GLU A 602 52.95 0.28 -33.75
N ARG A 603 53.48 0.77 -34.87
CA ARG A 603 54.16 -0.08 -35.86
C ARG A 603 55.40 -0.74 -35.27
N ALA A 604 56.23 -0.01 -34.52
CA ALA A 604 57.40 -0.55 -33.85
C ALA A 604 57.02 -1.64 -32.83
N SER A 605 56.00 -1.39 -32.01
CA SER A 605 55.49 -2.37 -31.05
C SER A 605 54.92 -3.62 -31.72
N LEU A 606 54.23 -3.49 -32.85
CA LEU A 606 53.73 -4.63 -33.63
C LEU A 606 54.88 -5.44 -34.25
N TRP A 607 55.97 -4.78 -34.68
CA TRP A 607 57.17 -5.47 -35.16
C TRP A 607 57.88 -6.23 -34.03
N GLU A 608 58.05 -5.62 -32.86
CA GLU A 608 58.59 -6.29 -31.66
C GLU A 608 57.73 -7.50 -31.25
N GLU A 609 56.40 -7.35 -31.26
CA GLU A 609 55.48 -8.44 -30.95
C GLU A 609 55.59 -9.58 -31.98
N LEU A 610 55.67 -9.23 -33.27
CA LEU A 610 55.87 -10.21 -34.33
C LEU A 610 57.19 -10.96 -34.16
N GLU A 611 58.28 -10.26 -33.82
CA GLU A 611 59.58 -10.86 -33.54
C GLU A 611 59.50 -11.86 -32.38
N GLN A 612 58.89 -11.46 -31.26
CA GLN A 612 58.71 -12.32 -30.09
C GLN A 612 57.87 -13.57 -30.42
N ARG A 613 56.76 -13.40 -31.15
CA ARG A 613 55.90 -14.51 -31.57
C ARG A 613 56.62 -15.45 -32.53
N LEU A 614 57.44 -14.93 -33.45
CA LEU A 614 58.25 -15.74 -34.35
C LEU A 614 59.34 -16.51 -33.60
N ALA A 615 60.04 -15.87 -32.66
CA ALA A 615 61.02 -16.54 -31.80
C ALA A 615 60.38 -17.66 -30.98
N HIS A 616 59.21 -17.40 -30.38
CA HIS A 616 58.45 -18.39 -29.64
C HIS A 616 58.00 -19.56 -30.53
N ALA A 617 57.40 -19.27 -31.68
CA ALA A 617 56.96 -20.29 -32.63
C ALA A 617 58.13 -21.13 -33.16
N ARG A 618 59.31 -20.52 -33.37
CA ARG A 618 60.54 -21.22 -33.76
C ARG A 618 61.07 -22.15 -32.66
N ALA A 619 60.88 -21.81 -31.40
CA ALA A 619 61.30 -22.62 -30.25
C ALA A 619 60.32 -23.76 -29.91
N MET A 620 59.12 -23.79 -30.49
CA MET A 620 58.15 -24.86 -30.25
C MET A 620 58.67 -26.22 -30.74
N THR A 621 58.49 -27.23 -29.90
CA THR A 621 58.79 -28.63 -30.24
C THR A 621 57.51 -29.41 -30.45
N PHE A 622 57.55 -30.40 -31.36
CA PHE A 622 56.39 -31.23 -31.70
C PHE A 622 56.71 -32.70 -31.48
N ALA A 623 55.74 -33.45 -30.95
CA ALA A 623 55.87 -34.89 -30.72
C ALA A 623 55.74 -35.73 -32.02
N SER A 624 55.12 -35.17 -33.06
CA SER A 624 54.89 -35.87 -34.34
C SER A 624 56.01 -35.60 -35.35
N PRO A 625 56.61 -36.63 -35.97
CA PRO A 625 57.63 -36.47 -37.01
C PRO A 625 57.17 -35.69 -38.25
N VAL A 626 55.86 -35.67 -38.52
CA VAL A 626 55.28 -34.87 -39.62
C VAL A 626 55.31 -33.39 -39.24
N SER A 627 54.84 -33.05 -38.04
CA SER A 627 54.85 -31.68 -37.52
C SER A 627 56.26 -31.12 -37.40
N THR A 628 57.24 -31.92 -36.96
CA THR A 628 58.66 -31.50 -36.92
C THR A 628 59.22 -31.20 -38.30
N ARG A 629 58.90 -32.01 -39.32
CA ARG A 629 59.34 -31.76 -40.70
C ARG A 629 58.69 -30.51 -41.29
N THR A 630 57.40 -30.31 -41.07
CA THR A 630 56.68 -29.10 -41.49
C THR A 630 57.24 -27.86 -40.80
N HIS A 631 57.46 -27.91 -39.49
CA HIS A 631 58.05 -26.81 -38.73
C HIS A 631 59.46 -26.46 -39.22
N HIS A 632 60.32 -27.47 -39.44
CA HIS A 632 61.64 -27.28 -40.02
C HIS A 632 61.57 -26.63 -41.42
N ALA A 633 60.63 -27.07 -42.28
CA ALA A 633 60.43 -26.50 -43.61
C ALA A 633 59.87 -25.08 -43.60
N LEU A 634 59.25 -24.63 -42.50
CA LEU A 634 58.72 -23.27 -42.38
C LEU A 634 59.72 -22.29 -41.76
N PHE A 635 60.54 -22.73 -40.78
CA PHE A 635 61.42 -21.86 -40.00
C PHE A 635 62.92 -22.02 -40.27
N ASN A 636 63.37 -23.17 -40.79
CA ASN A 636 64.80 -23.51 -40.87
C ASN A 636 65.31 -23.75 -42.31
N THR A 637 64.44 -23.68 -43.32
CA THR A 637 64.86 -23.68 -44.74
C THR A 637 64.94 -22.25 -45.28
N PRO A 638 65.88 -21.96 -46.20
CA PRO A 638 66.00 -20.62 -46.79
C PRO A 638 64.75 -20.12 -47.53
N SER A 639 63.91 -21.04 -48.00
CA SER A 639 62.62 -20.78 -48.67
C SER A 639 61.40 -20.94 -47.76
N GLY A 640 61.61 -21.15 -46.45
CA GLY A 640 60.53 -21.26 -45.48
C GLY A 640 59.88 -19.90 -45.24
N ALA A 641 58.55 -19.84 -45.28
CA ALA A 641 57.82 -18.57 -45.17
C ALA A 641 58.12 -17.81 -43.86
N PHE A 642 58.33 -18.50 -42.73
CA PHE A 642 58.68 -17.84 -41.47
C PHE A 642 60.17 -17.55 -41.34
N ALA A 643 61.04 -18.28 -42.04
CA ALA A 643 62.46 -17.94 -42.16
C ALA A 643 62.66 -16.65 -42.99
N GLU A 644 61.86 -16.46 -44.04
CA GLU A 644 61.83 -15.23 -44.82
C GLU A 644 61.27 -14.07 -44.00
N LEU A 645 60.14 -14.26 -43.32
CA LEU A 645 59.57 -13.25 -42.44
C LEU A 645 60.56 -12.83 -41.33
N GLY A 646 61.28 -13.79 -40.73
CA GLY A 646 62.33 -13.50 -39.75
C GLY A 646 63.49 -12.65 -40.30
N ARG A 647 63.81 -12.71 -41.60
CA ARG A 647 64.82 -11.84 -42.24
C ARG A 647 64.29 -10.45 -42.59
N ILE A 648 62.97 -10.28 -42.66
CA ILE A 648 62.33 -8.97 -42.89
C ILE A 648 62.23 -8.22 -41.56
N VAL A 649 62.03 -8.96 -40.47
CA VAL A 649 61.93 -8.42 -39.11
C VAL A 649 63.31 -8.05 -38.53
N ALA A 650 64.36 -8.82 -38.83
CA ALA A 650 65.75 -8.59 -38.40
C ALA A 650 66.51 -7.68 -39.37
#